data_AF-J0NK86-F1
#
_entry.id   AF-J0NK86-F1
#
_cell.length_a   1.000
_cell.length_b   1.000
_cell.length_c   1.000
_cell.angle_alpha   90.00
_cell.angle_beta   90.00
_cell.angle_gamma   90.00
#
_symmetry.space_group_name_H-M   'P 1'
#
loop_
_entity.id
_entity.type
_entity.pdbx_description
1 polymer ?
#
loop_
_entity_poly.entity_id
_entity_poly.type
_entity_poly.pdbx_seq_one_letter_code
_entity_poly.pdbx_strand_id
1 'polypeptide(L)'
;MRMTSPPASRKEKRMTSTQRSTNPTPASQRGRIGRIGGLDGLRAIAVALVLVYHLIPGVLPGGMVGVDAFFVISGFLITSLLLLEQRRTGRIDLKRFWIRRLRRIVPALVAAVAVVVAMAACIGGDVLLAVRRQVLSSTLLVYNWAEIIGGSSYFDQTQPLLLTNVWSLAVEEQFYLLWPLVIVAFLSRGPSWTRRRFAALALGLSVASAAWALHLMGQGESSSRVYMGTDTHAFGLMMGAALALWHGRATEGLTLTPQRPELRRARGLLGWAGLAGLLIVACVSDGDAMAQPGGLGPVPALIIASVCALAVVQALTGEVALAAGPAQRLSRLLQAGPLQWVGSRSYGLYLWHWPLGVLAFYAIPPTVSPWVVALGVLGLTLCATELSYVYIETPVRRDGLISWLRRAVQLRPPQIVPLGGGLTAVVLLIVLAFSSQPGQSTAQQAIAAGGEALGTPAADAASDPASGASDAASSESASPFTGAEVTVIGDSVTVAAAPSLEASLPGISINAEVSRSVYAAVPTLQDLDAAGARPCVVVALATNGPIETDQLDSILDYLGADRRLVLVTGYGPARTTWIPPANEALHAFAQDHPDQVAVADWQAAVSGHPDLLVDDQVHPQPAGAELYAQTVTDAIASLER
;
A
#
# COMPACT_ATOMS: atom_id res chain seq x y z
N MET A 1 -51.68 61.94 46.66
CA MET A 1 -51.07 63.28 46.53
C MET A 1 -49.72 63.26 47.25
N ARG A 2 -48.63 62.95 46.53
CA ARG A 2 -47.21 62.91 46.96
C ARG A 2 -46.40 62.86 45.65
N MET A 3 -45.23 63.45 45.46
CA MET A 3 -44.32 64.22 46.31
C MET A 3 -43.33 64.95 45.36
N THR A 4 -43.15 66.25 45.62
CA THR A 4 -41.92 67.06 45.61
C THR A 4 -40.66 66.66 44.79
N SER A 5 -40.31 67.58 43.88
CA SER A 5 -39.08 67.85 43.10
C SER A 5 -37.92 68.48 43.96
N PRO A 6 -36.80 69.08 43.44
CA PRO A 6 -36.18 69.20 42.09
C PRO A 6 -34.59 69.08 42.13
N PRO A 7 -33.71 69.80 41.35
CA PRO A 7 -32.79 69.17 40.37
C PRO A 7 -31.27 69.63 40.42
N ALA A 8 -30.47 69.18 39.43
CA ALA A 8 -29.38 69.90 38.69
C ALA A 8 -27.91 69.39 38.71
N SER A 9 -27.31 69.45 37.50
CA SER A 9 -25.86 69.58 37.14
C SER A 9 -24.96 68.33 37.29
N ARG A 10 -23.83 68.08 36.58
CA ARG A 10 -22.95 68.80 35.64
C ARG A 10 -22.05 67.76 34.91
N LYS A 11 -21.52 68.10 33.73
CA LYS A 11 -20.58 67.33 32.88
C LYS A 11 -19.25 66.97 33.58
N GLU A 12 -18.63 65.82 33.25
CA GLU A 12 -17.15 65.74 33.12
C GLU A 12 -16.58 64.51 32.36
N LYS A 13 -15.60 64.84 31.50
CA LYS A 13 -14.37 64.15 31.05
C LYS A 13 -14.32 62.66 30.64
N ARG A 14 -13.84 62.47 29.42
CA ARG A 14 -13.32 61.24 28.80
C ARG A 14 -11.79 61.23 28.94
N MET A 15 -11.20 60.22 29.60
CA MET A 15 -9.84 59.69 29.34
C MET A 15 -9.63 58.31 30.02
N THR A 16 -9.44 57.30 29.15
CA THR A 16 -8.68 56.02 29.22
C THR A 16 -8.24 55.38 30.54
N SER A 17 -8.58 54.08 30.74
CA SER A 17 -7.71 53.06 31.37
C SER A 17 -8.34 51.63 31.36
N THR A 18 -7.66 50.72 30.64
CA THR A 18 -7.32 49.31 30.97
C THR A 18 -8.37 48.23 31.35
N GLN A 19 -8.26 47.09 30.65
CA GLN A 19 -8.58 45.69 31.03
C GLN A 19 -9.72 45.43 32.02
N ARG A 20 -10.78 44.76 31.55
CA ARG A 20 -11.58 43.84 32.39
C ARG A 20 -11.87 42.52 31.68
N SER A 21 -11.18 41.50 32.19
CA SER A 21 -11.63 40.11 32.27
C SER A 21 -13.10 40.02 32.65
N THR A 22 -13.88 39.28 31.88
CA THR A 22 -15.13 38.67 32.35
C THR A 22 -15.21 37.25 31.83
N ASN A 23 -14.83 36.30 32.69
CA ASN A 23 -15.14 34.88 32.55
C ASN A 23 -16.65 34.70 32.31
N PRO A 24 -17.08 33.90 31.31
CA PRO A 24 -18.47 33.51 31.21
C PRO A 24 -18.84 32.46 32.27
N THR A 25 -20.00 32.68 32.90
CA THR A 25 -20.66 31.89 33.94
C THR A 25 -20.89 30.41 33.56
N PRO A 26 -20.93 29.46 34.52
CA PRO A 26 -20.81 28.02 34.29
C PRO A 26 -22.14 27.30 33.94
N ALA A 27 -23.01 27.89 33.12
CA ALA A 27 -24.35 27.35 32.84
C ALA A 27 -24.56 26.74 31.43
N SER A 28 -23.50 26.43 30.68
CA SER A 28 -23.62 25.87 29.31
C SER A 28 -22.90 24.54 29.05
N GLN A 29 -22.55 23.78 30.10
CA GLN A 29 -22.08 22.39 29.95
C GLN A 29 -23.23 21.41 29.61
N ARG A 30 -24.05 21.72 28.60
CA ARG A 30 -24.86 20.67 27.95
C ARG A 30 -23.89 19.71 27.27
N GLY A 31 -23.83 18.48 27.80
CA GLY A 31 -22.79 17.49 27.56
C GLY A 31 -22.32 17.38 26.11
N ARG A 32 -21.15 17.97 25.83
CA ARG A 32 -20.35 17.64 24.65
C ARG A 32 -20.16 16.13 24.63
N ILE A 33 -20.44 15.49 23.50
CA ILE A 33 -20.10 14.08 23.25
C ILE A 33 -18.63 13.91 23.64
N GLY A 34 -18.34 13.00 24.56
CA GLY A 34 -16.97 12.76 25.01
C GLY A 34 -16.16 12.21 23.84
N ARG A 35 -15.36 13.06 23.20
CA ARG A 35 -14.29 12.59 22.30
C ARG A 35 -13.40 11.68 23.14
N ILE A 36 -13.26 10.41 22.75
CA ILE A 36 -12.40 9.48 23.46
C ILE A 36 -10.96 9.95 23.26
N GLY A 37 -10.34 10.45 24.34
CA GLY A 37 -8.99 10.99 24.33
C GLY A 37 -7.97 9.93 23.91
N GLY A 38 -7.15 10.26 22.92
CA GLY A 38 -6.07 9.40 22.41
C GLY A 38 -6.41 8.58 21.16
N LEU A 39 -7.68 8.48 20.75
CA LEU A 39 -8.04 7.78 19.50
C LEU A 39 -7.45 8.47 18.26
N ASP A 40 -7.44 9.81 18.23
CA ASP A 40 -6.79 10.53 17.13
C ASP A 40 -5.28 10.28 17.12
N GLY A 41 -4.63 10.18 18.28
CA GLY A 41 -3.21 9.83 18.33
C GLY A 41 -2.93 8.41 17.84
N LEU A 42 -3.80 7.45 18.14
CA LEU A 42 -3.67 6.10 17.57
C LEU A 42 -3.86 6.13 16.04
N ARG A 43 -4.81 6.91 15.52
CA ARG A 43 -4.97 7.13 14.07
C ARG A 43 -3.73 7.79 13.45
N ALA A 44 -3.07 8.69 14.19
CA ALA A 44 -1.85 9.34 13.73
C ALA A 44 -0.69 8.34 13.60
N ILE A 45 -0.54 7.44 14.56
CA ILE A 45 0.42 6.35 14.49
C ILE A 45 0.07 5.45 13.30
N ALA A 46 -1.18 5.00 13.19
CA ALA A 46 -1.64 4.15 12.11
C ALA A 46 -1.34 4.72 10.70
N VAL A 47 -1.66 6.00 10.44
CA VAL A 47 -1.34 6.63 9.14
C VAL A 47 0.16 6.81 8.95
N ALA A 48 0.92 7.11 10.01
CA ALA A 48 2.38 7.24 9.89
C ALA A 48 3.04 5.90 9.48
N LEU A 49 2.60 4.77 10.04
CA LEU A 49 3.10 3.44 9.64
C LEU A 49 2.85 3.18 8.15
N VAL A 50 1.64 3.49 7.67
CA VAL A 50 1.27 3.35 6.25
C VAL A 50 2.10 4.27 5.35
N LEU A 51 2.29 5.54 5.75
CA LEU A 51 3.06 6.50 4.96
C LEU A 51 4.53 6.08 4.85
N VAL A 52 5.15 5.63 5.95
CA VAL A 52 6.55 5.18 5.91
C VAL A 52 6.69 3.94 5.03
N TYR A 53 5.80 2.96 5.18
CA TYR A 53 5.78 1.76 4.34
C TYR A 53 5.75 2.08 2.84
N HIS A 54 4.90 3.02 2.42
CA HIS A 54 4.79 3.36 1.00
C HIS A 54 5.86 4.33 0.51
N LEU A 55 6.29 5.32 1.30
CA LEU A 55 7.18 6.38 0.83
C LEU A 55 8.66 6.01 0.95
N ILE A 56 9.02 5.15 1.89
CA ILE A 56 10.42 4.77 2.14
C ILE A 56 10.50 3.24 2.30
N PRO A 57 10.52 2.51 1.18
CA PRO A 57 10.62 1.04 1.19
C PRO A 57 11.84 0.57 2.01
N GLY A 58 11.69 -0.55 2.71
CA GLY A 58 12.73 -1.15 3.56
C GLY A 58 12.86 -0.60 4.98
N VAL A 59 12.41 0.62 5.28
CA VAL A 59 12.51 1.21 6.64
C VAL A 59 11.49 0.60 7.61
N LEU A 60 10.28 0.33 7.12
CA LEU A 60 9.19 -0.20 7.93
C LEU A 60 8.41 -1.23 7.09
N PRO A 61 8.98 -2.43 6.88
CA PRO A 61 8.49 -3.38 5.88
C PRO A 61 7.11 -3.97 6.25
N GLY A 62 6.71 -3.85 7.53
CA GLY A 62 5.38 -4.22 8.02
C GLY A 62 4.42 -3.06 8.24
N GLY A 63 4.74 -1.84 7.79
CA GLY A 63 3.91 -0.66 8.08
C GLY A 63 2.49 -0.71 7.50
N MET A 64 2.21 -1.63 6.57
CA MET A 64 0.86 -1.98 6.09
C MET A 64 -0.14 -2.32 7.21
N VAL A 65 0.34 -2.82 8.35
CA VAL A 65 -0.48 -3.13 9.53
C VAL A 65 -1.13 -1.90 10.19
N GLY A 66 -0.74 -0.69 9.78
CA GLY A 66 -1.44 0.53 10.17
C GLY A 66 -2.91 0.53 9.74
N VAL A 67 -3.27 -0.15 8.64
CA VAL A 67 -4.65 -0.28 8.17
C VAL A 67 -5.51 -1.07 9.17
N ASP A 68 -4.99 -2.14 9.76
CA ASP A 68 -5.67 -2.93 10.81
C ASP A 68 -6.03 -2.08 12.02
N ALA A 69 -5.13 -1.18 12.43
CA ALA A 69 -5.42 -0.25 13.51
C ALA A 69 -6.60 0.67 13.14
N PHE A 70 -6.70 1.12 11.88
CA PHE A 70 -7.88 1.85 11.41
C PHE A 70 -9.15 1.01 11.48
N PHE A 71 -9.12 -0.23 10.99
CA PHE A 71 -10.27 -1.14 11.03
C PHE A 71 -10.78 -1.36 12.46
N VAL A 72 -9.89 -1.62 13.43
CA VAL A 72 -10.28 -1.78 14.84
C VAL A 72 -10.90 -0.49 15.40
N ILE A 73 -10.29 0.67 15.13
CA ILE A 73 -10.82 1.98 15.55
C ILE A 73 -12.19 2.23 14.94
N SER A 74 -12.36 1.93 13.65
CA SER A 74 -13.58 2.15 12.87
C SER A 74 -14.73 1.27 13.38
N GLY A 75 -14.47 -0.02 13.58
CA GLY A 75 -15.41 -0.96 14.18
C GLY A 75 -15.89 -0.51 15.57
N PHE A 76 -14.95 -0.10 16.42
CA PHE A 76 -15.24 0.40 17.76
C PHE A 76 -16.02 1.72 17.75
N LEU A 77 -15.60 2.69 16.95
CA LEU A 77 -16.18 4.03 16.95
C LEU A 77 -17.60 4.03 16.38
N ILE A 78 -17.83 3.39 15.23
CA ILE A 78 -19.14 3.36 14.60
C ILE A 78 -20.16 2.66 15.49
N THR A 79 -19.80 1.48 16.02
CA THR A 79 -20.66 0.74 16.93
C THR A 79 -20.96 1.55 18.18
N SER A 80 -19.96 2.22 18.77
CA SER A 80 -20.16 3.07 19.94
C SER A 80 -21.06 4.29 19.67
N LEU A 81 -20.99 4.88 18.47
CA LEU A 81 -21.84 6.01 18.08
C LEU A 81 -23.30 5.59 17.91
N LEU A 82 -23.56 4.44 17.29
CA LEU A 82 -24.91 3.87 17.13
C LEU A 82 -25.54 3.55 18.49
N LEU A 83 -24.78 2.89 19.38
CA LEU A 83 -25.23 2.57 20.74
C LEU A 83 -25.50 3.84 21.57
N LEU A 84 -24.68 4.88 21.41
CA LEU A 84 -24.87 6.15 22.09
C LEU A 84 -26.14 6.87 21.59
N GLU A 85 -26.39 6.88 20.29
CA GLU A 85 -27.58 7.51 19.69
C GLU A 85 -28.87 6.79 20.15
N GLN A 86 -28.87 5.46 20.12
CA GLN A 86 -29.99 4.66 20.63
C GLN A 86 -30.30 4.98 22.10
N ARG A 87 -29.28 5.09 22.95
CA ARG A 87 -29.48 5.38 24.38
C ARG A 87 -30.01 6.78 24.64
N ARG A 88 -29.50 7.77 23.91
CA ARG A 88 -29.87 9.17 24.12
C ARG A 88 -31.23 9.52 23.54
N THR A 89 -31.62 8.89 22.43
CA THR A 89 -32.80 9.29 21.66
C THR A 89 -33.87 8.20 21.55
N GLY A 90 -33.59 6.98 22.02
CA GLY A 90 -34.48 5.83 21.93
C GLY A 90 -34.54 5.16 20.56
N ARG A 91 -33.88 5.71 19.53
CA ARG A 91 -33.83 5.16 18.17
C ARG A 91 -32.49 5.48 17.49
N ILE A 92 -32.18 4.78 16.40
CA ILE A 92 -31.06 5.10 15.51
C ILE A 92 -31.63 5.72 14.23
N ASP A 93 -31.20 6.94 13.90
CA ASP A 93 -31.53 7.58 12.62
C ASP A 93 -30.49 7.20 11.56
N LEU A 94 -30.76 6.11 10.83
CA LEU A 94 -29.88 5.59 9.79
C LEU A 94 -29.62 6.61 8.67
N LYS A 95 -30.65 7.34 8.24
CA LYS A 95 -30.51 8.37 7.21
C LYS A 95 -29.54 9.46 7.66
N ARG A 96 -29.70 9.96 8.89
CA ARG A 96 -28.80 10.97 9.45
C ARG A 96 -27.39 10.41 9.69
N PHE A 97 -27.25 9.14 10.07
CA PHE A 97 -25.97 8.48 10.19
C PHE A 97 -25.22 8.45 8.84
N TRP A 98 -25.84 7.91 7.78
CA TRP A 98 -25.22 7.81 6.47
C TRP A 98 -24.94 9.17 5.83
N ILE A 99 -25.86 10.15 5.94
CA ILE A 99 -25.60 11.51 5.43
C ILE A 99 -24.38 12.15 6.11
N ARG A 100 -24.20 11.95 7.42
CA ARG A 100 -23.01 12.46 8.12
C ARG A 100 -21.73 11.80 7.63
N ARG A 101 -21.76 10.49 7.33
CA ARG A 101 -20.60 9.75 6.82
C ARG A 101 -20.28 10.16 5.39
N LEU A 102 -21.26 10.21 4.50
CA LEU A 102 -21.11 10.66 3.12
C LEU A 102 -20.50 12.07 3.04
N ARG A 103 -21.00 13.02 3.84
CA ARG A 103 -20.44 14.39 3.91
C ARG A 103 -19.00 14.46 4.41
N ARG A 104 -18.52 13.43 5.10
CA ARG A 104 -17.16 13.38 5.62
C ARG A 104 -16.17 12.82 4.58
N ILE A 105 -16.63 12.00 3.64
CA ILE A 105 -15.75 11.10 2.86
C ILE A 105 -15.84 11.38 1.38
N VAL A 106 -17.04 11.24 0.81
CA VAL A 106 -17.24 11.32 -0.64
C VAL A 106 -16.71 12.62 -1.26
N PRO A 107 -16.91 13.83 -0.69
CA PRO A 107 -16.43 15.06 -1.32
C PRO A 107 -14.91 15.09 -1.51
N ALA A 108 -14.16 14.65 -0.49
CA ALA A 108 -12.71 14.65 -0.54
C ALA A 108 -12.19 13.51 -1.43
N LEU A 109 -12.80 12.31 -1.36
CA LEU A 109 -12.48 11.21 -2.27
C LEU A 109 -12.65 11.61 -3.74
N VAL A 110 -13.82 12.14 -4.11
CA VAL A 110 -14.10 12.54 -5.49
C VAL A 110 -13.16 13.66 -5.97
N ALA A 111 -12.86 14.63 -5.11
CA ALA A 111 -11.92 15.69 -5.45
C ALA A 111 -10.49 15.14 -5.64
N ALA A 112 -10.04 14.25 -4.76
CA ALA A 112 -8.73 13.64 -4.87
C ALA A 112 -8.62 12.80 -6.15
N VAL A 113 -9.58 11.91 -6.40
CA VAL A 113 -9.65 11.08 -7.61
C VAL A 113 -9.62 11.95 -8.87
N ALA A 114 -10.45 13.00 -8.93
CA ALA A 114 -10.48 13.89 -10.09
C ALA A 114 -9.13 14.58 -10.34
N VAL A 115 -8.48 15.09 -9.29
CA VAL A 115 -7.19 15.77 -9.41
C VAL A 115 -6.09 14.80 -9.82
N VAL A 116 -5.97 13.64 -9.17
CA VAL A 116 -4.87 12.70 -9.43
C VAL A 116 -5.01 12.02 -10.78
N VAL A 117 -6.24 11.76 -11.24
CA VAL A 117 -6.49 11.24 -12.60
C VAL A 117 -6.18 12.30 -13.65
N ALA A 118 -6.52 13.56 -13.41
CA ALA A 118 -6.15 14.65 -14.31
C ALA A 118 -4.62 14.83 -14.38
N MET A 119 -3.91 14.70 -13.26
CA MET A 119 -2.44 14.70 -13.25
C MET A 119 -1.86 13.48 -13.99
N ALA A 120 -2.43 12.29 -13.80
CA ALA A 120 -2.04 11.07 -14.49
C ALA A 120 -2.21 11.19 -16.02
N ALA A 121 -3.27 11.88 -16.46
CA ALA A 121 -3.51 12.16 -17.88
C ALA A 121 -2.38 12.98 -18.54
N CYS A 122 -1.73 13.84 -17.76
CA CYS A 122 -0.59 14.64 -18.23
C CYS A 122 0.71 13.82 -18.34
N ILE A 123 0.81 12.69 -17.63
CA ILE A 123 1.95 11.76 -17.69
C ILE A 123 1.75 10.77 -18.83
N GLY A 124 0.57 10.13 -18.91
CA GLY A 124 0.30 9.07 -19.89
C GLY A 124 0.96 7.73 -19.53
N GLY A 125 0.91 6.76 -20.44
CA GLY A 125 1.54 5.45 -20.24
C GLY A 125 0.83 4.59 -19.18
N ASP A 126 1.61 3.77 -18.47
CA ASP A 126 1.10 2.72 -17.58
C ASP A 126 0.46 3.26 -16.30
N VAL A 127 0.68 4.53 -15.93
CA VAL A 127 -0.05 5.17 -14.82
C VAL A 127 -1.57 5.21 -15.05
N LEU A 128 -2.01 5.14 -16.31
CA LEU A 128 -3.41 5.11 -16.71
C LEU A 128 -3.98 3.69 -16.84
N LEU A 129 -3.18 2.64 -16.57
CA LEU A 129 -3.60 1.25 -16.69
C LEU A 129 -4.87 1.00 -15.86
N ALA A 130 -5.90 0.47 -16.52
CA ALA A 130 -7.21 0.21 -15.92
C ALA A 130 -7.88 1.42 -15.21
N VAL A 131 -7.51 2.67 -15.52
CA VAL A 131 -8.00 3.86 -14.80
C VAL A 131 -9.52 3.97 -14.79
N ARG A 132 -10.21 3.51 -15.85
CA ARG A 132 -11.68 3.47 -15.88
C ARG A 132 -12.24 2.58 -14.78
N ARG A 133 -11.69 1.36 -14.62
CA ARG A 133 -12.09 0.41 -13.58
C ARG A 133 -11.80 0.98 -12.21
N GLN A 134 -10.60 1.55 -12.01
CA GLN A 134 -10.17 2.13 -10.75
C GLN A 134 -11.07 3.30 -10.29
N VAL A 135 -11.39 4.24 -11.18
CA VAL A 135 -12.22 5.41 -10.86
C VAL A 135 -13.66 5.02 -10.57
N LEU A 136 -14.26 4.16 -11.38
CA LEU A 136 -15.64 3.71 -11.19
C LEU A 136 -15.80 2.92 -9.89
N SER A 137 -14.89 1.97 -9.63
CA SER A 137 -14.96 1.12 -8.44
C SER A 137 -14.63 1.89 -7.15
N SER A 138 -13.72 2.88 -7.22
CA SER A 138 -13.44 3.81 -6.12
C SER A 138 -14.65 4.68 -5.78
N THR A 139 -15.32 5.24 -6.78
CA THR A 139 -16.51 6.09 -6.59
C THR A 139 -17.69 5.30 -6.04
N LEU A 140 -17.82 4.03 -6.45
CA LEU A 140 -18.83 3.09 -5.96
C LEU A 140 -18.44 2.41 -4.63
N LEU A 141 -17.23 2.66 -4.12
CA LEU A 141 -16.70 2.09 -2.87
C LEU A 141 -16.67 0.54 -2.87
N VAL A 142 -16.33 -0.02 -4.03
CA VAL A 142 -16.15 -1.47 -4.28
C VAL A 142 -14.79 -1.79 -4.92
N TYR A 143 -13.83 -0.85 -4.83
CA TYR A 143 -12.49 -0.96 -5.41
C TYR A 143 -11.82 -2.29 -5.11
N ASN A 144 -11.90 -2.73 -3.84
CA ASN A 144 -11.26 -3.96 -3.40
C ASN A 144 -11.71 -5.19 -4.21
N TRP A 145 -13.01 -5.36 -4.43
CA TRP A 145 -13.52 -6.49 -5.22
C TRP A 145 -13.29 -6.32 -6.72
N ALA A 146 -13.36 -5.10 -7.24
CA ALA A 146 -13.10 -4.84 -8.66
C ALA A 146 -11.67 -5.20 -9.07
N GLU A 147 -10.69 -4.91 -8.21
CA GLU A 147 -9.28 -5.24 -8.47
C GLU A 147 -8.96 -6.72 -8.20
N ILE A 148 -9.58 -7.34 -7.19
CA ILE A 148 -9.50 -8.80 -6.98
C ILE A 148 -10.00 -9.55 -8.22
N ILE A 149 -11.19 -9.19 -8.74
CA ILE A 149 -11.77 -9.82 -9.92
C ILE A 149 -10.96 -9.47 -11.18
N GLY A 150 -10.39 -8.26 -11.21
CA GLY A 150 -9.51 -7.81 -12.28
C GLY A 150 -8.15 -8.48 -12.33
N GLY A 151 -7.82 -9.35 -11.35
CA GLY A 151 -6.53 -10.05 -11.26
C GLY A 151 -5.36 -9.15 -10.86
N SER A 152 -5.63 -7.93 -10.39
CA SER A 152 -4.57 -7.00 -9.98
C SER A 152 -3.93 -7.44 -8.67
N SER A 153 -2.61 -7.30 -8.56
CA SER A 153 -1.90 -7.59 -7.32
C SER A 153 -1.66 -6.31 -6.51
N TYR A 154 -1.93 -6.36 -5.21
CA TYR A 154 -1.62 -5.28 -4.26
C TYR A 154 -0.11 -5.16 -4.02
N PHE A 155 0.59 -6.30 -4.01
CA PHE A 155 2.02 -6.40 -3.69
C PHE A 155 2.91 -6.29 -4.93
N ASP A 156 2.35 -5.88 -6.07
CA ASP A 156 3.14 -5.57 -7.26
C ASP A 156 3.93 -4.27 -7.02
N GLN A 157 5.26 -4.39 -6.97
CA GLN A 157 6.17 -3.28 -6.70
C GLN A 157 6.64 -2.56 -7.97
N THR A 158 6.37 -3.12 -9.15
CA THR A 158 6.87 -2.61 -10.44
C THR A 158 5.75 -1.95 -11.25
N GLN A 159 4.48 -2.34 -11.04
CA GLN A 159 3.32 -1.77 -11.74
C GLN A 159 2.25 -1.23 -10.77
N PRO A 160 2.57 -0.21 -9.95
CA PRO A 160 1.62 0.31 -8.96
C PRO A 160 0.44 1.01 -9.64
N LEU A 161 -0.79 0.58 -9.30
CA LEU A 161 -2.01 1.24 -9.76
C LEU A 161 -2.31 2.53 -8.97
N LEU A 162 -2.76 3.55 -9.70
CA LEU A 162 -2.97 4.92 -9.20
C LEU A 162 -3.82 5.02 -7.91
N LEU A 163 -4.89 4.23 -7.79
CA LEU A 163 -5.89 4.35 -6.73
C LEU A 163 -5.90 3.16 -5.76
N THR A 164 -4.84 2.35 -5.72
CA THR A 164 -4.77 1.13 -4.88
C THR A 164 -5.18 1.38 -3.43
N ASN A 165 -4.72 2.45 -2.80
CA ASN A 165 -5.07 2.79 -1.42
C ASN A 165 -6.59 2.82 -1.14
N VAL A 166 -7.45 3.04 -2.14
CA VAL A 166 -8.91 3.10 -1.97
C VAL A 166 -9.52 1.76 -1.53
N TRP A 167 -8.81 0.64 -1.69
CA TRP A 167 -9.31 -0.69 -1.29
C TRP A 167 -9.75 -0.73 0.18
N SER A 168 -8.97 -0.15 1.09
CA SER A 168 -9.25 -0.21 2.53
C SER A 168 -10.43 0.67 2.88
N LEU A 169 -10.56 1.83 2.21
CA LEU A 169 -11.74 2.70 2.33
C LEU A 169 -13.00 1.98 1.85
N ALA A 170 -12.93 1.24 0.75
CA ALA A 170 -14.06 0.47 0.25
C ALA A 170 -14.54 -0.56 1.30
N VAL A 171 -13.61 -1.30 1.91
CA VAL A 171 -13.92 -2.25 3.00
C VAL A 171 -14.57 -1.53 4.21
N GLU A 172 -14.02 -0.40 4.64
CA GLU A 172 -14.62 0.38 5.73
C GLU A 172 -16.03 0.88 5.40
N GLU A 173 -16.25 1.41 4.20
CA GLU A 173 -17.55 1.97 3.81
C GLU A 173 -18.61 0.87 3.61
N GLN A 174 -18.23 -0.32 3.14
CA GLN A 174 -19.10 -1.50 3.15
C GLN A 174 -19.57 -1.85 4.57
N PHE A 175 -18.65 -1.81 5.55
CA PHE A 175 -19.00 -1.97 6.95
C PHE A 175 -19.94 -0.85 7.45
N TYR A 176 -19.71 0.41 7.08
CA TYR A 176 -20.59 1.52 7.49
C TYR A 176 -21.97 1.50 6.84
N LEU A 177 -22.09 0.86 5.68
CA LEU A 177 -23.38 0.65 5.03
C LEU A 177 -24.16 -0.46 5.72
N LEU A 178 -23.54 -1.63 5.92
CA LEU A 178 -24.22 -2.85 6.38
C LEU A 178 -24.36 -2.95 7.89
N TRP A 179 -23.32 -2.58 8.66
CA TRP A 179 -23.31 -2.79 10.11
C TRP A 179 -24.41 -2.04 10.88
N PRO A 180 -24.74 -0.77 10.54
CA PRO A 180 -25.86 -0.10 11.20
C PRO A 180 -27.19 -0.83 11.04
N LEU A 181 -27.43 -1.48 9.90
CA LEU A 181 -28.64 -2.29 9.68
C LEU A 181 -28.68 -3.49 10.61
N VAL A 182 -27.55 -4.20 10.76
CA VAL A 182 -27.40 -5.31 11.70
C VAL A 182 -27.68 -4.86 13.13
N ILE A 183 -27.11 -3.72 13.55
CA ILE A 183 -27.31 -3.15 14.88
C ILE A 183 -28.77 -2.74 15.13
N VAL A 184 -29.46 -2.14 14.15
CA VAL A 184 -30.88 -1.77 14.29
C VAL A 184 -31.77 -3.01 14.40
N ALA A 185 -31.57 -4.00 13.52
CA ALA A 185 -32.31 -5.27 13.56
C ALA A 185 -32.06 -6.06 14.86
N PHE A 186 -30.93 -5.81 15.50
CA PHE A 186 -30.57 -6.38 16.78
C PHE A 186 -31.23 -5.65 17.97
N LEU A 187 -31.10 -4.32 18.03
CA LEU A 187 -31.58 -3.53 19.16
C LEU A 187 -33.11 -3.54 19.29
N SER A 188 -33.84 -3.87 18.22
CA SER A 188 -35.28 -4.11 18.25
C SER A 188 -35.69 -5.34 19.08
N ARG A 189 -34.74 -6.21 19.49
CA ARG A 189 -35.00 -7.47 20.22
C ARG A 189 -34.80 -7.43 21.74
N GLY A 190 -34.56 -6.27 22.37
CA GLY A 190 -34.53 -6.11 23.84
C GLY A 190 -33.13 -5.98 24.50
N PRO A 191 -33.03 -5.60 25.80
CA PRO A 191 -32.16 -4.48 26.19
C PRO A 191 -30.71 -4.77 26.65
N SER A 192 -30.35 -5.92 27.22
CA SER A 192 -29.01 -6.10 27.84
C SER A 192 -28.35 -7.46 27.61
N TRP A 193 -29.06 -8.56 27.81
CA TRP A 193 -28.53 -9.91 27.58
C TRP A 193 -28.19 -10.18 26.10
N THR A 194 -28.99 -9.58 25.21
CA THR A 194 -28.79 -9.57 23.77
C THR A 194 -27.44 -8.93 23.40
N ARG A 195 -26.93 -7.93 24.15
CA ARG A 195 -25.67 -7.22 23.82
C ARG A 195 -24.43 -8.07 24.00
N ARG A 196 -24.36 -8.85 25.09
CA ARG A 196 -23.23 -9.77 25.31
C ARG A 196 -23.21 -10.88 24.26
N ARG A 197 -24.38 -11.40 23.89
CA ARG A 197 -24.53 -12.37 22.80
C ARG A 197 -24.10 -11.80 21.46
N PHE A 198 -24.44 -10.55 21.17
CA PHE A 198 -23.99 -9.90 19.93
C PHE A 198 -22.52 -9.51 19.95
N ALA A 199 -21.96 -9.17 21.11
CA ALA A 199 -20.52 -9.02 21.26
C ALA A 199 -19.80 -10.35 20.98
N ALA A 200 -20.34 -11.47 21.48
CA ALA A 200 -19.84 -12.81 21.18
C ALA A 200 -20.02 -13.19 19.70
N LEU A 201 -21.13 -12.80 19.06
CA LEU A 201 -21.35 -12.98 17.62
C LEU A 201 -20.34 -12.17 16.80
N ALA A 202 -20.14 -10.89 17.12
CA ALA A 202 -19.14 -10.05 16.46
C ALA A 202 -17.73 -10.63 16.64
N LEU A 203 -17.39 -11.10 17.85
CA LEU A 203 -16.12 -11.79 18.07
C LEU A 203 -16.04 -13.11 17.28
N GLY A 204 -17.13 -13.87 17.20
CA GLY A 204 -17.22 -15.08 16.38
C GLY A 204 -17.01 -14.79 14.89
N LEU A 205 -17.60 -13.72 14.36
CA LEU A 205 -17.37 -13.25 12.98
C LEU A 205 -15.92 -12.80 12.79
N SER A 206 -15.30 -12.18 13.79
CA SER A 206 -13.88 -11.82 13.76
C SER A 206 -13.00 -13.06 13.64
N VAL A 207 -13.26 -14.08 14.47
CA VAL A 207 -12.51 -15.34 14.45
C VAL A 207 -12.76 -16.09 13.14
N ALA A 208 -13.99 -16.13 12.65
CA ALA A 208 -14.34 -16.75 11.37
C ALA A 208 -13.64 -16.07 10.19
N SER A 209 -13.60 -14.74 10.15
CA SER A 209 -12.90 -13.98 9.11
C SER A 209 -11.39 -14.27 9.12
N ALA A 210 -10.75 -14.27 10.30
CA ALA A 210 -9.32 -14.59 10.44
C ALA A 210 -9.01 -16.05 10.06
N ALA A 211 -9.83 -17.00 10.51
CA ALA A 211 -9.69 -18.41 10.17
C ALA A 211 -9.89 -18.65 8.66
N TRP A 212 -10.84 -17.94 8.05
CA TRP A 212 -11.08 -17.99 6.60
C TRP A 212 -9.88 -17.45 5.82
N ALA A 213 -9.30 -16.33 6.26
CA ALA A 213 -8.07 -15.78 5.65
C ALA A 213 -6.89 -16.77 5.70
N LEU A 214 -6.65 -17.39 6.86
CA LEU A 214 -5.60 -18.40 7.02
C LEU A 214 -5.88 -19.65 6.17
N HIS A 215 -7.15 -20.07 6.09
CA HIS A 215 -7.54 -21.21 5.28
C HIS A 215 -7.27 -20.97 3.79
N LEU A 216 -7.72 -19.84 3.23
CA LEU A 216 -7.48 -19.50 1.83
C LEU A 216 -6.00 -19.41 1.49
N MET A 217 -5.21 -18.78 2.38
CA MET A 217 -3.76 -18.73 2.20
C MET A 217 -3.13 -20.12 2.19
N GLY A 218 -3.57 -21.01 3.10
CA GLY A 218 -3.14 -22.41 3.11
C GLY A 218 -3.63 -23.25 1.92
N GLN A 219 -4.56 -22.74 1.10
CA GLN A 219 -4.95 -23.34 -0.18
C GLN A 219 -4.18 -22.75 -1.38
N GLY A 220 -3.24 -21.84 -1.15
CA GLY A 220 -2.46 -21.20 -2.22
C GLY A 220 -3.17 -20.04 -2.92
N GLU A 221 -4.24 -19.48 -2.33
CA GLU A 221 -4.86 -18.26 -2.85
C GLU A 221 -3.89 -17.07 -2.80
N SER A 222 -4.03 -16.14 -3.74
CA SER A 222 -3.14 -14.97 -3.81
C SER A 222 -3.21 -14.10 -2.54
N SER A 223 -2.05 -13.60 -2.11
CA SER A 223 -1.95 -12.67 -0.98
C SER A 223 -2.82 -11.43 -1.15
N SER A 224 -2.95 -10.93 -2.37
CA SER A 224 -3.80 -9.78 -2.72
C SER A 224 -5.29 -10.05 -2.48
N ARG A 225 -5.80 -11.24 -2.86
CA ARG A 225 -7.18 -11.65 -2.59
C ARG A 225 -7.48 -11.73 -1.09
N VAL A 226 -6.57 -12.32 -0.32
CA VAL A 226 -6.75 -12.47 1.13
C VAL A 226 -6.62 -11.12 1.83
N TYR A 227 -5.69 -10.26 1.39
CA TYR A 227 -5.44 -8.96 1.99
C TYR A 227 -6.55 -7.94 1.70
N MET A 228 -7.09 -7.90 0.47
CA MET A 228 -8.10 -6.90 0.08
C MET A 228 -9.55 -7.37 0.30
N GLY A 229 -9.76 -8.67 0.54
CA GLY A 229 -11.10 -9.26 0.70
C GLY A 229 -11.81 -8.76 1.96
N THR A 230 -13.05 -8.29 1.80
CA THR A 230 -13.87 -7.86 2.96
C THR A 230 -14.17 -9.02 3.91
N ASP A 231 -14.35 -10.21 3.37
CA ASP A 231 -14.61 -11.47 4.09
C ASP A 231 -13.40 -11.95 4.88
N THR A 232 -12.20 -11.81 4.32
CA THR A 232 -10.93 -12.24 4.93
C THR A 232 -10.31 -11.19 5.85
N HIS A 233 -10.67 -9.91 5.69
CA HIS A 233 -10.08 -8.80 6.45
C HIS A 233 -11.05 -8.07 7.39
N ALA A 234 -12.25 -8.62 7.61
CA ALA A 234 -13.25 -8.03 8.53
C ALA A 234 -12.88 -8.19 10.02
N PHE A 235 -11.90 -9.02 10.38
CA PHE A 235 -11.59 -9.34 11.78
C PHE A 235 -11.30 -8.10 12.64
N GLY A 236 -10.49 -7.15 12.17
CA GLY A 236 -10.22 -5.91 12.91
C GLY A 236 -11.49 -5.11 13.19
N LEU A 237 -12.33 -4.90 12.16
CA LEU A 237 -13.62 -4.20 12.27
C LEU A 237 -14.54 -4.90 13.28
N MET A 238 -14.68 -6.21 13.18
CA MET A 238 -15.54 -7.01 14.05
C MET A 238 -15.04 -7.02 15.50
N MET A 239 -13.73 -7.08 15.72
CA MET A 239 -13.14 -7.06 17.05
C MET A 239 -13.35 -5.71 17.75
N GLY A 240 -13.19 -4.61 17.02
CA GLY A 240 -13.54 -3.27 17.49
C GLY A 240 -15.04 -3.16 17.84
N ALA A 241 -15.92 -3.68 16.98
CA ALA A 241 -17.36 -3.70 17.21
C ALA A 241 -17.75 -4.55 18.43
N ALA A 242 -17.13 -5.71 18.61
CA ALA A 242 -17.32 -6.58 19.77
C ALA A 242 -16.94 -5.86 21.08
N LEU A 243 -15.81 -5.15 21.10
CA LEU A 243 -15.39 -4.36 22.25
C LEU A 243 -16.39 -3.24 22.58
N ALA A 244 -16.92 -2.56 21.57
CA ALA A 244 -17.94 -1.53 21.74
C ALA A 244 -19.26 -2.11 22.29
N LEU A 245 -19.70 -3.27 21.80
CA LEU A 245 -20.90 -3.97 22.29
C LEU A 245 -20.74 -4.50 23.72
N TRP A 246 -19.55 -5.01 24.05
CA TRP A 246 -19.22 -5.52 25.38
C TRP A 246 -19.26 -4.43 26.45
N HIS A 247 -18.58 -3.31 26.19
CA HIS A 247 -18.59 -2.17 27.12
C HIS A 247 -19.93 -1.44 27.10
N GLY A 248 -20.49 -1.23 25.92
CA GLY A 248 -21.73 -0.52 25.66
C GLY A 248 -21.74 0.97 26.02
N ARG A 249 -20.95 1.42 27.02
CA ARG A 249 -20.89 2.79 27.53
C ARG A 249 -19.55 3.49 27.26
N ALA A 250 -18.66 2.90 26.45
CA ALA A 250 -17.27 3.35 26.33
C ALA A 250 -17.10 4.84 25.92
N THR A 251 -18.10 5.42 25.25
CA THR A 251 -18.15 6.83 24.83
C THR A 251 -18.84 7.78 25.83
N GLU A 252 -19.35 7.29 26.96
CA GLU A 252 -20.15 8.08 27.91
C GLU A 252 -19.31 8.89 28.93
N GLY A 253 -17.99 8.74 28.95
CA GLY A 253 -17.08 9.68 29.66
C GLY A 253 -17.32 9.79 31.18
N LEU A 254 -17.27 11.03 31.70
CA LEU A 254 -17.24 11.41 33.13
C LEU A 254 -18.40 10.89 34.00
N THR A 255 -19.43 10.31 33.41
CA THR A 255 -20.54 9.67 34.14
C THR A 255 -20.26 8.21 34.53
N LEU A 256 -19.09 7.68 34.16
CA LEU A 256 -18.72 6.29 34.42
C LEU A 256 -17.95 6.15 35.74
N THR A 257 -18.34 5.16 36.53
CA THR A 257 -17.57 4.72 37.69
C THR A 257 -16.27 4.08 37.21
N PRO A 258 -15.10 4.53 37.71
CA PRO A 258 -13.84 3.90 37.39
C PRO A 258 -13.84 2.41 37.78
N GLN A 259 -13.20 1.57 36.98
CA GLN A 259 -13.02 0.16 37.35
C GLN A 259 -12.07 0.00 38.56
N ARG A 260 -11.99 -1.22 39.09
CA ARG A 260 -11.08 -1.56 40.19
C ARG A 260 -9.62 -1.17 39.83
N PRO A 261 -8.84 -0.63 40.78
CA PRO A 261 -7.47 -0.14 40.49
C PRO A 261 -6.56 -1.17 39.82
N GLU A 262 -6.62 -2.43 40.27
CA GLU A 262 -5.85 -3.55 39.71
C GLU A 262 -6.18 -3.80 38.24
N LEU A 263 -7.47 -3.89 37.92
CA LEU A 263 -7.95 -4.13 36.56
C LEU A 263 -7.61 -2.94 35.65
N ARG A 264 -7.66 -1.71 36.16
CA ARG A 264 -7.21 -0.52 35.44
C ARG A 264 -5.71 -0.54 35.16
N ARG A 265 -4.90 -0.98 36.13
CA ARG A 265 -3.45 -1.15 35.95
C ARG A 265 -3.16 -2.20 34.88
N ALA A 266 -3.79 -3.38 34.97
CA ALA A 266 -3.65 -4.47 34.00
C ALA A 266 -4.05 -4.03 32.59
N ARG A 267 -5.24 -3.43 32.42
CA ARG A 267 -5.71 -2.90 31.13
C ARG A 267 -4.82 -1.79 30.59
N GLY A 268 -4.29 -0.92 31.45
CA GLY A 268 -3.35 0.12 31.05
C GLY A 268 -1.99 -0.40 30.60
N LEU A 269 -1.45 -1.42 31.28
CA LEU A 269 -0.22 -2.11 30.87
C LEU A 269 -0.43 -2.87 29.56
N LEU A 270 -1.57 -3.54 29.41
CA LEU A 270 -1.96 -4.18 28.16
C LEU A 270 -2.06 -3.18 27.01
N GLY A 271 -2.51 -1.95 27.25
CA GLY A 271 -2.50 -0.88 26.25
C GLY A 271 -1.10 -0.47 25.81
N TRP A 272 -0.14 -0.39 26.73
CA TRP A 272 1.27 -0.14 26.39
C TRP A 272 1.89 -1.31 25.63
N ALA A 273 1.63 -2.54 26.08
CA ALA A 273 2.07 -3.75 25.37
C ALA A 273 1.46 -3.83 23.96
N GLY A 274 0.19 -3.44 23.81
CA GLY A 274 -0.47 -3.33 22.51
C GLY A 274 0.19 -2.30 21.60
N LEU A 275 0.52 -1.11 22.12
CA LEU A 275 1.22 -0.09 21.34
C LEU A 275 2.63 -0.57 20.93
N ALA A 276 3.40 -1.13 21.86
CA ALA A 276 4.72 -1.66 21.58
C ALA A 276 4.65 -2.82 20.56
N GLY A 277 3.73 -3.76 20.75
CA GLY A 277 3.51 -4.88 19.84
C GLY A 277 3.14 -4.42 18.43
N LEU A 278 2.27 -3.42 18.29
CA LEU A 278 1.93 -2.84 16.98
C LEU A 278 3.17 -2.28 16.27
N LEU A 279 4.03 -1.56 17.00
CA LEU A 279 5.27 -1.00 16.44
C LEU A 279 6.29 -2.10 16.11
N ILE A 280 6.42 -3.13 16.95
CA ILE A 280 7.31 -4.27 16.70
C ILE A 280 6.88 -5.00 15.44
N VAL A 281 5.59 -5.36 15.31
CA VAL A 281 5.06 -6.03 14.10
C VAL A 281 5.34 -5.18 12.86
N ALA A 282 5.13 -3.86 12.93
CA ALA A 282 5.42 -2.97 11.81
C ALA A 282 6.91 -2.97 11.39
N CYS A 283 7.84 -3.18 12.33
CA CYS A 283 9.28 -3.23 12.05
C CYS A 283 9.75 -4.59 11.53
N VAL A 284 9.15 -5.70 11.97
CA VAL A 284 9.69 -7.06 11.73
C VAL A 284 8.92 -7.89 10.70
N SER A 285 7.68 -7.53 10.39
CA SER A 285 6.86 -8.29 9.45
C SER A 285 7.11 -7.80 8.04
N ASP A 286 8.00 -8.45 7.30
CA ASP A 286 8.26 -8.09 5.92
C ASP A 286 7.12 -8.51 4.99
N GLY A 287 6.33 -7.53 4.53
CA GLY A 287 5.18 -7.78 3.66
C GLY A 287 5.53 -8.46 2.34
N ASP A 288 6.72 -8.21 1.79
CA ASP A 288 7.14 -8.76 0.49
C ASP A 288 7.62 -10.22 0.65
N ALA A 289 8.41 -10.50 1.69
CA ALA A 289 8.76 -11.88 2.06
C ALA A 289 7.53 -12.71 2.45
N MET A 290 6.54 -12.08 3.08
CA MET A 290 5.28 -12.72 3.46
C MET A 290 4.33 -12.96 2.27
N ALA A 291 4.56 -12.37 1.10
CA ALA A 291 3.75 -12.59 -0.10
C ALA A 291 4.17 -13.82 -0.93
N GLN A 292 5.30 -14.46 -0.57
CA GLN A 292 5.84 -15.66 -1.22
C GLN A 292 4.88 -16.87 -1.13
N PRO A 293 4.80 -17.71 -2.19
CA PRO A 293 3.97 -18.92 -2.20
C PRO A 293 4.35 -19.90 -1.08
N GLY A 294 3.34 -20.54 -0.46
CA GLY A 294 3.54 -21.62 0.52
C GLY A 294 3.62 -21.18 2.00
N GLY A 295 3.66 -19.89 2.29
CA GLY A 295 3.59 -19.33 3.65
C GLY A 295 2.17 -19.03 4.14
N LEU A 296 2.02 -18.59 5.39
CA LEU A 296 0.75 -18.09 5.93
C LEU A 296 0.42 -16.65 5.47
N GLY A 297 1.15 -16.11 4.49
CA GLY A 297 0.88 -14.79 3.98
C GLY A 297 1.16 -13.69 5.01
N PRO A 298 0.68 -12.45 4.77
CA PRO A 298 0.69 -11.37 5.77
C PRO A 298 -0.29 -11.64 6.93
N VAL A 299 -1.16 -12.65 6.84
CA VAL A 299 -2.32 -12.84 7.72
C VAL A 299 -1.98 -12.89 9.22
N PRO A 300 -0.95 -13.64 9.70
CA PRO A 300 -0.62 -13.66 11.12
C PRO A 300 -0.24 -12.27 11.66
N ALA A 301 0.54 -11.50 10.89
CA ALA A 301 0.96 -10.16 11.29
C ALA A 301 -0.24 -9.20 11.43
N LEU A 302 -1.19 -9.28 10.49
CA LEU A 302 -2.42 -8.48 10.51
C LEU A 302 -3.31 -8.81 11.71
N ILE A 303 -3.47 -10.11 12.02
CA ILE A 303 -4.21 -10.55 13.21
C ILE A 303 -3.55 -10.01 14.49
N ILE A 304 -2.23 -10.15 14.63
CA ILE A 304 -1.48 -9.65 15.79
C ILE A 304 -1.64 -8.13 15.91
N ALA A 305 -1.47 -7.40 14.80
CA ALA A 305 -1.62 -5.95 14.77
C ALA A 305 -3.03 -5.50 15.17
N SER A 306 -4.07 -6.19 14.68
CA SER A 306 -5.46 -5.96 15.08
C SER A 306 -5.65 -6.18 16.60
N VAL A 307 -5.09 -7.24 17.18
CA VAL A 307 -5.15 -7.51 18.63
C VAL A 307 -4.40 -6.45 19.42
N CYS A 308 -3.23 -6.03 18.96
CA CYS A 308 -2.43 -4.94 19.52
C CYS A 308 -3.19 -3.61 19.51
N ALA A 309 -3.83 -3.26 18.38
CA ALA A 309 -4.67 -2.08 18.27
C ALA A 309 -5.88 -2.14 19.21
N LEU A 310 -6.52 -3.30 19.35
CA LEU A 310 -7.62 -3.50 20.30
C LEU A 310 -7.15 -3.29 21.75
N ALA A 311 -5.96 -3.80 22.09
CA ALA A 311 -5.33 -3.62 23.38
C ALA A 311 -5.06 -2.12 23.69
N VAL A 312 -4.73 -1.30 22.69
CA VAL A 312 -4.68 0.16 22.86
C VAL A 312 -6.08 0.74 23.05
N VAL A 313 -7.02 0.46 22.15
CA VAL A 313 -8.38 1.03 22.18
C VAL A 313 -9.08 0.74 23.51
N GLN A 314 -8.93 -0.48 24.05
CA GLN A 314 -9.55 -0.87 25.32
C GLN A 314 -8.98 -0.13 26.55
N ALA A 315 -7.76 0.39 26.45
CA ALA A 315 -7.13 1.21 27.49
C ALA A 315 -7.58 2.67 27.42
N LEU A 316 -8.04 3.13 26.26
CA LEU A 316 -8.49 4.52 26.03
C LEU A 316 -9.95 4.76 26.44
N THR A 317 -10.70 3.71 26.82
CA THR A 317 -12.08 3.87 27.28
C THR A 317 -12.16 4.68 28.58
N GLY A 318 -13.26 5.42 28.76
CA GLY A 318 -13.42 6.34 29.90
C GLY A 318 -13.25 5.69 31.27
N GLU A 319 -13.70 4.44 31.44
CA GLU A 319 -13.62 3.68 32.70
C GLU A 319 -12.18 3.39 33.17
N VAL A 320 -11.23 3.45 32.24
CA VAL A 320 -9.82 3.11 32.48
C VAL A 320 -8.95 4.36 32.46
N ALA A 321 -9.08 5.19 31.41
CA ALA A 321 -8.18 6.30 31.14
C ALA A 321 -8.46 7.58 31.96
N LEU A 322 -9.67 7.77 32.49
CA LEU A 322 -10.01 9.01 33.22
C LEU A 322 -9.35 9.11 34.60
N ALA A 323 -8.98 7.98 35.20
CA ALA A 323 -8.37 7.95 36.53
C ALA A 323 -6.86 7.66 36.44
N ALA A 324 -6.11 8.07 37.48
CA ALA A 324 -4.65 7.96 37.52
C ALA A 324 -4.14 6.52 37.34
N GLY A 325 -3.23 6.30 36.40
CA GLY A 325 -2.68 4.97 36.10
C GLY A 325 -1.93 4.89 34.76
N PRO A 326 -1.51 3.68 34.34
CA PRO A 326 -0.79 3.48 33.07
C PRO A 326 -1.61 3.91 31.84
N ALA A 327 -2.92 3.61 31.82
CA ALA A 327 -3.82 3.99 30.73
C ALA A 327 -3.94 5.51 30.53
N GLN A 328 -3.99 6.27 31.64
CA GLN A 328 -4.02 7.74 31.57
C GLN A 328 -2.72 8.31 30.99
N ARG A 329 -1.57 7.71 31.31
CA ARG A 329 -0.28 8.10 30.72
C ARG A 329 -0.24 7.83 29.22
N LEU A 330 -0.69 6.66 28.79
CA LEU A 330 -0.83 6.31 27.38
C LEU A 330 -1.76 7.29 26.65
N SER A 331 -2.94 7.55 27.24
CA SER A 331 -3.90 8.49 26.67
C SER A 331 -3.34 9.92 26.59
N ARG A 332 -2.51 10.36 27.55
CA ARG A 332 -1.81 11.66 27.48
C ARG A 332 -0.77 11.71 26.37
N LEU A 333 0.02 10.67 26.20
CA LEU A 333 0.98 10.55 25.09
C LEU A 333 0.26 10.68 23.74
N LEU A 334 -0.80 9.88 23.53
CA LEU A 334 -1.61 9.90 22.30
C LEU A 334 -2.44 11.18 22.13
N GLN A 335 -2.46 12.05 23.14
CA GLN A 335 -3.07 13.38 23.07
C GLN A 335 -2.04 14.49 22.88
N ALA A 336 -0.76 14.17 22.63
CA ALA A 336 0.22 15.17 22.24
C ALA A 336 -0.27 15.97 21.02
N GLY A 337 -0.01 17.28 21.02
CA GLY A 337 -0.50 18.20 19.98
C GLY A 337 -0.21 17.74 18.54
N PRO A 338 1.03 17.33 18.21
CA PRO A 338 1.35 16.82 16.87
C PRO A 338 0.54 15.59 16.47
N LEU A 339 0.40 14.61 17.37
CA LEU A 339 -0.39 13.40 17.11
C LEU A 339 -1.87 13.72 16.92
N GLN A 340 -2.44 14.66 17.69
CA GLN A 340 -3.82 15.08 17.45
C GLN A 340 -4.01 15.76 16.10
N TRP A 341 -3.02 16.59 15.68
CA TRP A 341 -3.06 17.27 14.40
C TRP A 341 -3.05 16.25 13.24
N VAL A 342 -2.06 15.34 13.23
CA VAL A 342 -1.95 14.27 12.23
C VAL A 342 -3.21 13.39 12.25
N GLY A 343 -3.63 12.95 13.44
CA GLY A 343 -4.79 12.09 13.63
C GLY A 343 -6.09 12.67 13.07
N SER A 344 -6.32 13.97 13.29
CA SER A 344 -7.49 14.68 12.76
C SER A 344 -7.53 14.76 11.23
N ARG A 345 -6.37 14.62 10.57
CA ARG A 345 -6.15 14.70 9.13
C ARG A 345 -5.78 13.37 8.49
N SER A 346 -5.72 12.29 9.28
CA SER A 346 -5.38 10.94 8.84
C SER A 346 -6.10 10.49 7.57
N TYR A 347 -7.36 10.91 7.41
CA TYR A 347 -8.14 10.62 6.20
C TYR A 347 -7.55 11.27 4.94
N GLY A 348 -7.27 12.58 4.97
CA GLY A 348 -6.65 13.28 3.84
C GLY A 348 -5.24 12.78 3.57
N LEU A 349 -4.43 12.59 4.62
CA LEU A 349 -3.08 12.03 4.47
C LEU A 349 -3.11 10.68 3.75
N TYR A 350 -3.99 9.78 4.20
CA TYR A 350 -4.16 8.46 3.59
C TYR A 350 -4.69 8.55 2.14
N LEU A 351 -5.56 9.51 1.85
CA LEU A 351 -6.14 9.66 0.52
C LEU A 351 -5.12 10.14 -0.52
N TRP A 352 -4.27 11.11 -0.16
CA TRP A 352 -3.36 11.77 -1.10
C TRP A 352 -1.99 11.09 -1.24
N HIS A 353 -1.45 10.46 -0.18
CA HIS A 353 -0.07 9.97 -0.20
C HIS A 353 0.23 8.95 -1.30
N TRP A 354 -0.68 8.00 -1.51
CA TRP A 354 -0.44 6.89 -2.44
C TRP A 354 -0.52 7.35 -3.90
N PRO A 355 -1.60 7.98 -4.40
CA PRO A 355 -1.64 8.44 -5.78
C PRO A 355 -0.52 9.41 -6.12
N LEU A 356 -0.13 10.30 -5.20
CA LEU A 356 1.01 11.19 -5.40
C LEU A 356 2.34 10.42 -5.47
N GLY A 357 2.49 9.36 -4.67
CA GLY A 357 3.62 8.44 -4.77
C GLY A 357 3.67 7.69 -6.09
N VAL A 358 2.52 7.22 -6.61
CA VAL A 358 2.43 6.56 -7.92
C VAL A 358 2.73 7.54 -9.05
N LEU A 359 2.19 8.75 -9.01
CA LEU A 359 2.53 9.79 -10.00
C LEU A 359 4.03 10.10 -9.99
N ALA A 360 4.65 10.16 -8.81
CA ALA A 360 6.09 10.36 -8.69
C ALA A 360 6.90 9.17 -9.23
N PHE A 361 6.42 7.93 -9.05
CA PHE A 361 7.06 6.73 -9.60
C PHE A 361 7.17 6.79 -11.13
N TYR A 362 6.10 7.18 -11.83
CA TYR A 362 6.12 7.28 -13.29
C TYR A 362 6.72 8.58 -13.84
N ALA A 363 6.72 9.67 -13.06
CA ALA A 363 7.18 10.98 -13.54
C ALA A 363 8.64 11.31 -13.19
N ILE A 364 9.22 10.66 -12.18
CA ILE A 364 10.57 10.97 -11.69
C ILE A 364 11.51 9.80 -12.03
N PRO A 365 12.65 10.07 -12.70
CA PRO A 365 13.62 9.02 -13.01
C PRO A 365 14.12 8.28 -11.76
N PRO A 366 14.36 6.95 -11.84
CA PRO A 366 14.85 6.14 -10.71
C PRO A 366 16.22 6.56 -10.18
N THR A 367 17.00 7.31 -10.96
CA THR A 367 18.30 7.86 -10.56
C THR A 367 18.21 8.92 -9.46
N VAL A 368 17.01 9.48 -9.23
CA VAL A 368 16.79 10.42 -8.13
C VAL A 368 16.69 9.65 -6.82
N SER A 369 17.41 10.13 -5.80
CA SER A 369 17.40 9.51 -4.47
C SER A 369 15.97 9.26 -3.96
N PRO A 370 15.65 8.02 -3.52
CA PRO A 370 14.33 7.68 -3.00
C PRO A 370 13.90 8.57 -1.83
N TRP A 371 14.86 9.02 -1.01
CA TRP A 371 14.60 9.93 0.11
C TRP A 371 14.13 11.31 -0.35
N VAL A 372 14.69 11.83 -1.44
CA VAL A 372 14.28 13.12 -2.01
C VAL A 372 12.87 13.02 -2.57
N VAL A 373 12.57 11.94 -3.30
CA VAL A 373 11.23 11.65 -3.81
C VAL A 373 10.24 11.52 -2.64
N ALA A 374 10.57 10.74 -1.61
CA ALA A 374 9.73 10.55 -0.43
C ALA A 374 9.41 11.87 0.29
N LEU A 375 10.40 12.74 0.49
CA LEU A 375 10.22 14.06 1.11
C LEU A 375 9.35 14.98 0.24
N GLY A 376 9.54 14.97 -1.08
CA GLY A 376 8.72 15.71 -2.03
C GLY A 376 7.26 15.26 -2.00
N VAL A 377 7.01 13.95 -2.10
CA VAL A 377 5.67 13.36 -2.03
C VAL A 377 5.02 13.63 -0.68
N LEU A 378 5.75 13.53 0.43
CA LEU A 378 5.25 13.87 1.76
C LEU A 378 4.85 15.35 1.84
N GLY A 379 5.66 16.26 1.32
CA GLY A 379 5.37 17.70 1.27
C GLY A 379 4.10 18.00 0.47
N LEU A 380 3.96 17.40 -0.73
CA LEU A 380 2.76 17.52 -1.56
C LEU A 380 1.52 16.93 -0.87
N THR A 381 1.67 15.78 -0.21
CA THR A 381 0.61 15.12 0.57
C THR A 381 0.10 16.01 1.69
N LEU A 382 1.01 16.61 2.46
CA LEU A 382 0.66 17.53 3.55
C LEU A 382 -0.07 18.77 3.02
N CYS A 383 0.42 19.33 1.91
CA CYS A 383 -0.21 20.48 1.25
C CYS A 383 -1.62 20.14 0.74
N ALA A 384 -1.76 19.08 -0.05
CA ALA A 384 -3.04 18.63 -0.59
C ALA A 384 -4.03 18.27 0.54
N THR A 385 -3.54 17.66 1.62
CA THR A 385 -4.33 17.37 2.81
C THR A 385 -4.84 18.64 3.48
N GLU A 386 -3.99 19.66 3.72
CA GLU A 386 -4.46 20.91 4.33
C GLU A 386 -5.48 21.62 3.44
N LEU A 387 -5.23 21.70 2.13
CA LEU A 387 -6.14 22.33 1.18
C LEU A 387 -7.49 21.59 1.15
N SER A 388 -7.48 20.27 1.03
CA SER A 388 -8.68 19.43 1.11
C SER A 388 -9.42 19.63 2.43
N TYR A 389 -8.68 19.60 3.55
CA TYR A 389 -9.24 19.67 4.89
C TYR A 389 -9.95 21.01 5.16
N VAL A 390 -9.36 22.12 4.70
CA VAL A 390 -9.88 23.48 4.90
C VAL A 390 -10.99 23.84 3.92
N TYR A 391 -10.83 23.51 2.64
CA TYR A 391 -11.72 24.01 1.59
C TYR A 391 -12.84 23.04 1.20
N ILE A 392 -12.67 21.73 1.43
CA ILE A 392 -13.62 20.70 1.01
C ILE A 392 -14.20 19.99 2.24
N GLU A 393 -13.37 19.30 3.02
CA GLU A 393 -13.83 18.41 4.09
C GLU A 393 -14.55 19.17 5.21
N THR A 394 -13.92 20.20 5.78
CA THR A 394 -14.50 20.92 6.92
C THR A 394 -15.78 21.67 6.57
N PRO A 395 -15.84 22.42 5.45
CA PRO A 395 -17.05 23.11 5.04
C PRO A 395 -18.21 22.15 4.73
N VAL A 396 -17.97 21.07 3.97
CA VAL A 396 -19.04 20.12 3.60
C VAL A 396 -19.51 19.32 4.83
N ARG A 397 -18.59 18.97 5.74
CA ARG A 397 -18.91 18.31 7.01
C ARG A 397 -19.77 19.18 7.93
N ARG A 398 -19.51 20.50 8.00
CA ARG A 398 -20.22 21.44 8.89
C ARG A 398 -21.52 21.94 8.29
N ASP A 399 -21.46 22.46 7.07
CA ASP A 399 -22.54 23.26 6.48
C ASP A 399 -23.37 22.46 5.46
N GLY A 400 -22.87 21.30 5.05
CA GLY A 400 -23.47 20.44 4.02
C GLY A 400 -23.07 20.82 2.60
N LEU A 401 -23.17 19.85 1.68
CA LEU A 401 -22.75 19.99 0.29
C LEU A 401 -23.48 21.12 -0.45
N ILE A 402 -24.80 21.25 -0.25
CA ILE A 402 -25.61 22.28 -0.91
C ILE A 402 -25.17 23.68 -0.50
N SER A 403 -24.94 23.91 0.79
CA SER A 403 -24.48 25.21 1.31
C SER A 403 -23.06 25.54 0.86
N TRP A 404 -22.23 24.51 0.68
CA TRP A 404 -20.90 24.66 0.09
C TRP A 404 -20.96 25.04 -1.40
N LEU A 405 -21.75 24.32 -2.19
CA LEU A 405 -21.97 24.62 -3.62
C LEU A 405 -22.57 26.02 -3.83
N ARG A 406 -23.53 26.43 -2.99
CA ARG A 406 -24.13 27.78 -3.08
C ARG A 406 -23.11 28.89 -2.84
N ARG A 407 -22.08 28.67 -2.02
CA ARG A 407 -20.98 29.64 -1.85
C ARG A 407 -20.14 29.78 -3.12
N ALA A 408 -19.98 28.71 -3.91
CA ALA A 408 -19.31 28.78 -5.20
C ALA A 408 -20.12 29.61 -6.22
N VAL A 409 -21.46 29.56 -6.17
CA VAL A 409 -22.34 30.37 -7.03
C VAL A 409 -22.35 31.86 -6.64
N GLN A 410 -21.92 32.20 -5.41
CA GLN A 410 -21.79 33.58 -4.93
C GLN A 410 -20.44 34.22 -5.28
N LEU A 411 -19.55 33.52 -5.98
CA LEU A 411 -18.27 34.05 -6.45
C LEU A 411 -18.50 35.16 -7.49
N ARG A 412 -17.58 36.14 -7.54
CA ARG A 412 -17.66 37.23 -8.54
C ARG A 412 -17.14 36.75 -9.90
N PRO A 413 -17.53 37.38 -11.03
CA PRO A 413 -17.03 37.03 -12.37
C PRO A 413 -15.50 36.82 -12.49
N PRO A 414 -14.62 37.67 -11.90
CA PRO A 414 -13.17 37.44 -11.96
C PRO A 414 -12.69 36.17 -11.23
N GLN A 415 -13.51 35.58 -10.36
CA GLN A 415 -13.21 34.32 -9.66
C GLN A 415 -13.86 33.12 -10.37
N ILE A 416 -15.00 33.32 -11.03
CA ILE A 416 -15.74 32.27 -11.74
C ILE A 416 -14.99 31.80 -12.98
N VAL A 417 -14.46 32.71 -13.79
CA VAL A 417 -13.78 32.37 -15.05
C VAL A 417 -12.58 31.42 -14.83
N PRO A 418 -11.61 31.70 -13.94
CA PRO A 418 -10.48 30.78 -13.72
C PRO A 418 -10.93 29.46 -13.07
N LEU A 419 -11.92 29.49 -12.17
CA LEU A 419 -12.45 28.28 -11.55
C LEU A 419 -13.17 27.38 -12.58
N GLY A 420 -13.99 27.97 -13.44
CA GLY A 420 -14.69 27.27 -14.52
C GLY A 420 -13.74 26.72 -15.56
N GLY A 421 -12.71 27.48 -15.94
CA GLY A 421 -11.62 27.02 -16.80
C GLY A 421 -10.87 25.83 -16.19
N GLY A 422 -10.49 25.93 -14.92
CA GLY A 422 -9.82 24.84 -14.20
C GLY A 422 -10.68 23.57 -14.11
N LEU A 423 -11.96 23.70 -13.77
CA LEU A 423 -12.87 22.55 -13.73
C LEU A 423 -13.05 21.91 -15.11
N THR A 424 -13.17 22.73 -16.16
CA THR A 424 -13.27 22.24 -17.54
C THR A 424 -12.00 21.49 -17.94
N ALA A 425 -10.83 22.03 -17.62
CA ALA A 425 -9.55 21.36 -17.87
C ALA A 425 -9.47 20.01 -17.14
N VAL A 426 -9.86 19.94 -15.86
CA VAL A 426 -9.91 18.67 -15.12
C VAL A 426 -10.83 17.66 -15.79
N VAL A 427 -12.03 18.07 -16.22
CA VAL A 427 -12.96 17.17 -16.92
C VAL A 427 -12.38 16.69 -18.24
N LEU A 428 -11.78 17.57 -19.04
CA LEU A 428 -11.13 17.21 -20.30
C LEU A 428 -9.96 16.24 -20.08
N LEU A 429 -9.15 16.44 -19.04
CA LEU A 429 -8.05 15.55 -18.69
C LEU A 429 -8.56 14.17 -18.21
N ILE A 430 -9.68 14.12 -17.47
CA ILE A 430 -10.30 12.83 -17.12
C ILE A 430 -10.81 12.10 -18.37
N VAL A 431 -11.44 12.82 -19.31
CA VAL A 431 -11.85 12.26 -20.59
C VAL A 431 -10.65 11.75 -21.38
N LEU A 432 -9.56 12.52 -21.42
CA LEU A 432 -8.30 12.12 -22.03
C LEU A 432 -7.77 10.82 -21.39
N ALA A 433 -7.59 10.80 -20.06
CA ALA A 433 -7.15 9.62 -19.32
C ALA A 433 -8.00 8.38 -19.62
N PHE A 434 -9.32 8.54 -19.68
CA PHE A 434 -10.21 7.44 -20.02
C PHE A 434 -10.01 6.99 -21.45
N SER A 435 -9.84 7.91 -22.40
CA SER A 435 -9.65 7.58 -23.82
C SER A 435 -8.28 6.99 -24.12
N SER A 436 -7.25 7.36 -23.36
CA SER A 436 -5.85 7.01 -23.60
C SER A 436 -5.31 5.89 -22.70
N GLN A 437 -6.14 5.27 -21.86
CA GLN A 437 -5.69 4.16 -21.02
C GLN A 437 -5.17 2.99 -21.88
N PRO A 438 -4.02 2.40 -21.55
CA PRO A 438 -3.52 1.22 -22.25
C PRO A 438 -4.38 -0.02 -21.92
N GLY A 439 -4.47 -0.96 -22.87
CA GLY A 439 -5.16 -2.24 -22.68
C GLY A 439 -4.34 -3.26 -21.87
N GLN A 440 -3.02 -3.16 -21.96
CA GLN A 440 -2.01 -3.96 -21.25
C GLN A 440 -0.82 -3.05 -20.96
N SER A 441 -0.05 -3.34 -19.90
CA SER A 441 1.14 -2.54 -19.58
C SER A 441 2.22 -2.66 -20.65
N THR A 442 3.13 -1.70 -20.70
CA THR A 442 4.30 -1.73 -21.58
C THR A 442 5.17 -2.96 -21.36
N ALA A 443 5.34 -3.39 -20.11
CA ALA A 443 6.03 -4.63 -19.77
C ALA A 443 5.28 -5.88 -20.25
N GLN A 444 3.95 -5.93 -20.12
CA GLN A 444 3.16 -7.04 -20.69
C GLN A 444 3.33 -7.13 -22.21
N GLN A 445 3.40 -5.99 -22.89
CA GLN A 445 3.66 -5.95 -24.34
C GLN A 445 5.07 -6.46 -24.68
N ALA A 446 6.10 -6.06 -23.91
CA ALA A 446 7.47 -6.52 -24.10
C ALA A 446 7.61 -8.03 -23.87
N ILE A 447 7.00 -8.55 -22.80
CA ILE A 447 6.96 -9.98 -22.49
C ILE A 447 6.22 -10.76 -23.59
N ALA A 448 5.07 -10.27 -24.05
CA ALA A 448 4.30 -10.92 -25.10
C ALA A 448 5.10 -11.03 -26.41
N ALA A 449 5.77 -9.95 -26.82
CA ALA A 449 6.61 -9.94 -28.01
C ALA A 449 7.78 -10.93 -27.92
N GLY A 450 8.42 -11.01 -26.75
CA GLY A 450 9.48 -11.98 -26.49
C GLY A 450 9.00 -13.43 -26.46
N GLY A 451 7.83 -13.69 -25.87
CA GLY A 451 7.21 -15.01 -25.83
C GLY A 451 6.81 -15.54 -27.21
N GLU A 452 6.31 -14.68 -28.11
CA GLU A 452 6.02 -15.05 -29.50
C GLU A 452 7.28 -15.48 -30.26
N ALA A 453 8.42 -14.84 -30.00
CA ALA A 453 9.69 -15.23 -30.59
C ALA A 453 10.17 -16.59 -30.07
N LEU A 454 10.03 -16.88 -28.77
CA LEU A 454 10.37 -18.18 -28.17
C LEU A 454 9.46 -19.33 -28.66
N GLY A 455 8.19 -19.03 -28.97
CA GLY A 455 7.20 -20.01 -29.42
C GLY A 455 7.26 -20.36 -30.91
N THR A 456 8.05 -19.63 -31.71
CA THR A 456 8.22 -19.91 -33.15
C THR A 456 9.38 -20.91 -33.31
N PRO A 457 9.15 -22.14 -33.82
CA PRO A 457 10.24 -23.08 -34.08
C PRO A 457 11.23 -22.46 -35.06
N ALA A 458 12.53 -22.56 -34.77
CA ALA A 458 13.62 -22.25 -35.69
C ALA A 458 13.63 -23.23 -36.87
N ALA A 459 12.61 -23.14 -37.74
CA ALA A 459 12.60 -23.76 -39.05
C ALA A 459 13.14 -22.71 -40.02
N ASP A 460 14.45 -22.78 -40.28
CA ASP A 460 15.16 -22.38 -41.52
C ASP A 460 16.61 -21.90 -41.26
N ALA A 461 17.37 -22.63 -40.42
CA ALA A 461 18.83 -22.49 -40.34
C ALA A 461 19.53 -23.85 -40.51
N ALA A 462 19.07 -24.65 -41.46
CA ALA A 462 19.75 -25.87 -41.88
C ALA A 462 19.78 -25.98 -43.41
N SER A 463 20.77 -25.35 -44.06
CA SER A 463 21.39 -25.84 -45.31
C SER A 463 22.54 -24.92 -45.75
N ASP A 464 23.78 -25.31 -45.44
CA ASP A 464 24.77 -25.66 -46.47
C ASP A 464 26.09 -26.16 -45.85
N PRO A 465 26.59 -27.36 -46.23
CA PRO A 465 27.91 -27.83 -45.85
C PRO A 465 28.95 -27.35 -46.88
N ALA A 466 29.74 -26.33 -46.54
CA ALA A 466 30.93 -25.98 -47.32
C ALA A 466 32.18 -26.58 -46.69
N SER A 467 32.69 -27.61 -47.36
CA SER A 467 33.99 -28.25 -47.17
C SER A 467 35.17 -27.29 -47.23
N GLY A 468 36.09 -27.40 -46.27
CA GLY A 468 37.40 -26.73 -46.34
C GLY A 468 38.26 -27.03 -45.13
N ALA A 469 38.85 -28.23 -45.06
CA ALA A 469 39.90 -28.53 -44.11
C ALA A 469 41.21 -27.84 -44.53
N SER A 470 41.82 -27.11 -43.60
CA SER A 470 43.26 -26.82 -43.61
C SER A 470 43.71 -26.56 -42.17
N ASP A 471 44.56 -27.46 -41.68
CA ASP A 471 45.26 -27.38 -40.41
C ASP A 471 46.08 -26.08 -40.27
N ALA A 472 45.99 -25.46 -39.09
CA ALA A 472 47.07 -24.68 -38.49
C ALA A 472 46.84 -24.57 -36.98
N ALA A 473 47.54 -25.41 -36.22
CA ALA A 473 47.62 -25.33 -34.76
C ALA A 473 48.67 -24.28 -34.36
N SER A 474 48.24 -23.24 -33.61
CA SER A 474 49.08 -22.56 -32.61
C SER A 474 48.26 -21.52 -31.82
N SER A 475 48.35 -21.64 -30.49
CA SER A 475 47.75 -20.87 -29.37
C SER A 475 46.22 -20.98 -29.21
N GLU A 476 45.78 -21.97 -28.44
CA GLU A 476 44.43 -22.05 -27.86
C GLU A 476 44.25 -20.91 -26.84
N SER A 477 43.87 -19.73 -27.32
CA SER A 477 42.88 -18.96 -26.59
C SER A 477 41.58 -19.75 -26.69
N ALA A 478 41.04 -20.23 -25.57
CA ALA A 478 39.75 -20.92 -25.55
C ALA A 478 38.75 -20.13 -26.38
N SER A 479 38.20 -20.73 -27.43
CA SER A 479 37.20 -20.05 -28.25
C SER A 479 35.94 -19.85 -27.41
N PRO A 480 35.29 -18.67 -27.46
CA PRO A 480 34.09 -18.40 -26.69
C PRO A 480 33.00 -19.43 -27.03
N PHE A 481 32.15 -19.74 -26.05
CA PHE A 481 31.02 -20.66 -26.26
C PHE A 481 30.15 -20.21 -27.43
N THR A 482 29.78 -21.15 -28.29
CA THR A 482 28.80 -20.91 -29.37
C THR A 482 27.38 -21.00 -28.83
N GLY A 483 26.38 -20.47 -29.54
CA GLY A 483 24.98 -20.54 -29.10
C GLY A 483 24.51 -21.96 -28.81
N ALA A 484 24.89 -22.93 -29.65
CA ALA A 484 24.56 -24.35 -29.46
C ALA A 484 25.12 -24.95 -28.14
N GLU A 485 26.08 -24.28 -27.49
CA GLU A 485 26.74 -24.71 -26.26
C GLU A 485 26.24 -23.95 -25.02
N VAL A 486 25.29 -23.03 -25.19
CA VAL A 486 24.75 -22.21 -24.10
C VAL A 486 23.28 -22.53 -23.85
N THR A 487 22.93 -22.74 -22.58
CA THR A 487 21.55 -22.80 -22.09
C THR A 487 21.29 -21.61 -21.17
N VAL A 488 20.18 -20.89 -21.37
CA VAL A 488 19.71 -19.81 -20.51
C VAL A 488 18.48 -20.27 -19.77
N ILE A 489 18.51 -20.12 -18.44
CA ILE A 489 17.33 -20.19 -17.59
C ILE A 489 17.06 -18.79 -17.07
N GLY A 490 15.91 -18.26 -17.46
CA GLY A 490 15.58 -16.87 -17.21
C GLY A 490 14.19 -16.64 -16.65
N ASP A 491 13.98 -15.40 -16.24
CA ASP A 491 12.70 -14.87 -15.82
C ASP A 491 12.05 -14.00 -16.92
N SER A 492 11.09 -13.14 -16.55
CA SER A 492 10.39 -12.26 -17.49
C SER A 492 11.30 -11.26 -18.20
N VAL A 493 12.43 -10.86 -17.60
CA VAL A 493 13.42 -9.98 -18.24
C VAL A 493 14.09 -10.73 -19.39
N THR A 494 14.45 -11.99 -19.18
CA THR A 494 14.98 -12.85 -20.23
C THR A 494 13.94 -13.14 -21.31
N VAL A 495 12.67 -13.33 -20.96
CA VAL A 495 11.59 -13.44 -21.95
C VAL A 495 11.56 -12.20 -22.84
N ALA A 496 11.55 -11.00 -22.24
CA ALA A 496 11.53 -9.74 -22.99
C ALA A 496 12.79 -9.54 -23.88
N ALA A 497 13.95 -10.06 -23.45
CA ALA A 497 15.21 -9.95 -24.18
C ALA A 497 15.51 -11.12 -25.13
N ALA A 498 14.66 -12.16 -25.17
CA ALA A 498 14.92 -13.39 -25.92
C ALA A 498 15.25 -13.17 -27.42
N PRO A 499 14.54 -12.29 -28.17
CA PRO A 499 14.89 -12.04 -29.57
C PRO A 499 16.31 -11.50 -29.74
N SER A 500 16.74 -10.61 -28.85
CA SER A 500 18.09 -10.01 -28.89
C SER A 500 19.15 -11.03 -28.48
N LEU A 501 18.86 -11.92 -27.52
CA LEU A 501 19.76 -13.02 -27.14
C LEU A 501 19.98 -13.99 -28.30
N GLU A 502 18.91 -14.40 -29.00
CA GLU A 502 19.01 -15.28 -30.17
C GLU A 502 19.77 -14.60 -31.32
N ALA A 503 19.56 -13.30 -31.53
CA ALA A 503 20.28 -12.54 -32.55
C ALA A 503 21.78 -12.40 -32.24
N SER A 504 22.14 -12.18 -30.97
CA SER A 504 23.54 -12.05 -30.54
C SER A 504 24.27 -13.39 -30.47
N LEU A 505 23.57 -14.47 -30.12
CA LEU A 505 24.16 -15.81 -29.99
C LEU A 505 23.27 -16.89 -30.64
N PRO A 506 23.26 -17.00 -31.98
CA PRO A 506 22.36 -17.92 -32.69
C PRO A 506 22.50 -19.38 -32.25
N GLY A 507 21.37 -20.06 -32.01
CA GLY A 507 21.30 -21.45 -31.56
C GLY A 507 21.33 -21.64 -30.04
N ILE A 508 21.28 -20.54 -29.27
CA ILE A 508 21.15 -20.54 -27.81
C ILE A 508 19.84 -21.22 -27.37
N SER A 509 19.88 -22.00 -26.29
CA SER A 509 18.68 -22.64 -25.74
C SER A 509 18.13 -21.76 -24.63
N ILE A 510 17.02 -21.06 -24.89
CA ILE A 510 16.41 -20.15 -23.92
C ILE A 510 15.15 -20.80 -23.33
N ASN A 511 15.19 -21.08 -22.03
CA ASN A 511 14.01 -21.45 -21.26
C ASN A 511 13.76 -20.35 -20.23
N ALA A 512 12.81 -19.47 -20.52
CA ALA A 512 12.46 -18.34 -19.66
C ALA A 512 10.96 -18.27 -19.42
N GLU A 513 10.56 -17.86 -18.22
CA GLU A 513 9.14 -17.81 -17.82
C GLU A 513 8.87 -16.63 -16.89
N VAL A 514 7.68 -16.05 -17.07
CA VAL A 514 7.22 -14.94 -16.23
C VAL A 514 7.11 -15.39 -14.77
N SER A 515 7.59 -14.55 -13.85
CA SER A 515 7.57 -14.81 -12.41
C SER A 515 8.43 -16.00 -11.95
N ARG A 516 9.30 -16.56 -12.81
CA ARG A 516 10.23 -17.62 -12.38
C ARG A 516 11.22 -17.07 -11.35
N SER A 517 11.41 -17.82 -10.28
CA SER A 517 12.40 -17.54 -9.23
C SER A 517 13.54 -18.57 -9.25
N VAL A 518 14.63 -18.26 -8.54
CA VAL A 518 15.82 -19.11 -8.45
C VAL A 518 15.52 -20.54 -7.94
N TYR A 519 14.45 -20.73 -7.16
CA TYR A 519 14.03 -22.07 -6.69
C TYR A 519 13.69 -23.04 -7.82
N ALA A 520 13.30 -22.53 -8.99
CA ALA A 520 13.01 -23.34 -10.16
C ALA A 520 14.27 -23.70 -10.98
N ALA A 521 15.44 -23.14 -10.66
CA ALA A 521 16.64 -23.26 -11.48
C ALA A 521 17.07 -24.73 -11.67
N VAL A 522 17.30 -25.47 -10.58
CA VAL A 522 17.77 -26.87 -10.64
C VAL A 522 16.74 -27.81 -11.28
N PRO A 523 15.44 -27.80 -10.90
CA PRO A 523 14.43 -28.61 -11.59
C PRO A 523 14.35 -28.31 -13.10
N THR A 524 14.44 -27.03 -13.48
CA THR A 524 14.41 -26.64 -14.90
C THR A 524 15.66 -27.12 -15.65
N LEU A 525 16.84 -27.04 -15.03
CA LEU A 525 18.07 -27.60 -15.61
C LEU A 525 17.95 -29.11 -15.85
N GLN A 526 17.40 -29.84 -14.89
CA GLN A 526 17.20 -31.29 -15.00
C GLN A 526 16.31 -31.66 -16.19
N ASP A 527 15.24 -30.91 -16.42
CA ASP A 527 14.33 -31.12 -17.55
C ASP A 527 15.01 -30.80 -18.88
N LEU A 528 15.81 -29.73 -18.95
CA LEU A 528 16.53 -29.33 -20.17
C LEU A 528 17.67 -30.29 -20.51
N ASP A 529 18.45 -30.69 -19.51
CA ASP A 529 19.60 -31.58 -19.69
C ASP A 529 19.18 -33.00 -20.09
N ALA A 530 17.91 -33.38 -19.90
CA ALA A 530 17.34 -34.62 -20.44
C ALA A 530 17.39 -34.68 -21.97
N ALA A 531 17.40 -33.54 -22.66
CA ALA A 531 17.58 -33.43 -24.11
C ALA A 531 19.06 -33.30 -24.53
N GLY A 532 19.98 -33.18 -23.57
CA GLY A 532 21.43 -33.02 -23.78
C GLY A 532 21.97 -31.80 -23.03
N ALA A 533 22.86 -32.05 -22.06
CA ALA A 533 23.47 -30.99 -21.26
C ALA A 533 24.43 -30.12 -22.08
N ARG A 534 24.26 -28.80 -21.99
CA ARG A 534 25.17 -27.81 -22.60
C ARG A 534 26.24 -27.34 -21.62
N PRO A 535 27.49 -27.09 -22.08
CA PRO A 535 28.62 -26.82 -21.21
C PRO A 535 28.58 -25.43 -20.53
N CYS A 536 27.84 -24.46 -21.06
CA CYS A 536 27.67 -23.15 -20.43
C CYS A 536 26.19 -22.92 -20.07
N VAL A 537 25.95 -22.50 -18.82
CA VAL A 537 24.62 -22.24 -18.29
C VAL A 537 24.54 -20.79 -17.80
N VAL A 538 23.53 -20.05 -18.27
CA VAL A 538 23.21 -18.70 -17.81
C VAL A 538 21.99 -18.78 -16.89
N VAL A 539 22.07 -18.21 -15.69
CA VAL A 539 20.97 -18.10 -14.73
C VAL A 539 20.62 -16.63 -14.53
N ALA A 540 19.43 -16.24 -14.98
CA ALA A 540 18.90 -14.88 -14.94
C ALA A 540 17.59 -14.82 -14.14
N LEU A 541 17.67 -14.96 -12.82
CA LEU A 541 16.52 -15.17 -11.93
C LEU A 541 16.48 -14.22 -10.71
N ALA A 542 17.25 -13.13 -10.74
CA ALA A 542 17.34 -12.17 -9.64
C ALA A 542 16.14 -11.22 -9.53
N THR A 543 15.27 -11.16 -10.54
CA THR A 543 14.16 -10.19 -10.57
C THR A 543 13.03 -10.56 -9.60
N ASN A 544 12.72 -11.86 -9.45
CA ASN A 544 11.48 -12.32 -8.81
C ASN A 544 11.64 -12.90 -7.40
N GLY A 545 12.75 -12.62 -6.72
CA GLY A 545 12.92 -13.02 -5.32
C GLY A 545 14.34 -12.86 -4.80
N PRO A 546 14.54 -13.06 -3.48
CA PRO A 546 15.87 -13.11 -2.92
C PRO A 546 16.65 -14.31 -3.48
N ILE A 547 17.97 -14.17 -3.50
CA ILE A 547 18.90 -15.24 -3.83
C ILE A 547 19.80 -15.45 -2.62
N GLU A 548 19.81 -16.67 -2.11
CA GLU A 548 20.65 -17.12 -1.00
C GLU A 548 21.78 -18.02 -1.53
N THR A 549 22.90 -18.09 -0.79
CA THR A 549 24.09 -18.83 -1.22
C THR A 549 23.83 -20.33 -1.39
N ASP A 550 22.96 -20.93 -0.58
CA ASP A 550 22.60 -22.35 -0.65
C ASP A 550 21.94 -22.73 -1.98
N GLN A 551 21.19 -21.80 -2.58
CA GLN A 551 20.59 -21.96 -3.90
C GLN A 551 21.65 -21.92 -5.00
N LEU A 552 22.66 -21.05 -4.87
CA LEU A 552 23.78 -20.96 -5.80
C LEU A 552 24.69 -22.18 -5.70
N ASP A 553 25.00 -22.64 -4.48
CA ASP A 553 25.71 -23.89 -4.20
C ASP A 553 25.00 -25.07 -4.88
N SER A 554 23.67 -25.18 -4.70
CA SER A 554 22.87 -26.24 -5.30
C SER A 554 22.92 -26.25 -6.83
N ILE A 555 22.99 -25.07 -7.46
CA ILE A 555 23.15 -24.94 -8.91
C ILE A 555 24.56 -25.42 -9.31
N LEU A 556 25.61 -24.90 -8.68
CA LEU A 556 26.99 -25.23 -9.03
C LEU A 556 27.31 -26.72 -8.81
N ASP A 557 26.83 -27.29 -7.70
CA ASP A 557 26.92 -28.72 -7.39
C ASP A 557 26.26 -29.59 -8.45
N TYR A 558 25.09 -29.18 -8.95
CA TYR A 558 24.40 -29.88 -10.03
C TYR A 558 25.15 -29.80 -11.37
N LEU A 559 25.75 -28.64 -11.67
CA LEU A 559 26.52 -28.43 -12.89
C LEU A 559 27.81 -29.26 -12.91
N GLY A 560 28.45 -29.47 -11.75
CA GLY A 560 29.74 -30.15 -11.65
C GLY A 560 30.89 -29.34 -12.29
N ALA A 561 32.13 -29.81 -12.14
CA ALA A 561 33.33 -29.04 -12.51
C ALA A 561 33.50 -28.73 -14.02
N ASP A 562 32.83 -29.50 -14.88
CA ASP A 562 33.02 -29.44 -16.34
C ASP A 562 32.13 -28.38 -17.03
N ARG A 563 31.20 -27.77 -16.28
CA ARG A 563 30.27 -26.78 -16.82
C ARG A 563 30.55 -25.40 -16.25
N ARG A 564 30.31 -24.37 -17.06
CA ARG A 564 30.50 -22.96 -16.71
C ARG A 564 29.16 -22.32 -16.38
N LEU A 565 29.17 -21.40 -15.41
CA LEU A 565 27.98 -20.71 -14.92
C LEU A 565 28.11 -19.19 -15.12
N VAL A 566 27.11 -18.59 -15.73
CA VAL A 566 26.95 -17.13 -15.80
C VAL A 566 25.75 -16.74 -14.94
N LEU A 567 25.97 -15.87 -13.97
CA LEU A 567 24.93 -15.30 -13.12
C LEU A 567 24.57 -13.90 -13.60
N VAL A 568 23.29 -13.62 -13.86
CA VAL A 568 22.85 -12.29 -14.32
C VAL A 568 22.27 -11.51 -13.14
N THR A 569 22.81 -10.31 -12.89
CA THR A 569 22.29 -9.42 -11.83
C THR A 569 20.90 -8.87 -12.17
N GLY A 570 20.09 -8.59 -11.15
CA GLY A 570 18.77 -7.99 -11.30
C GLY A 570 18.84 -6.46 -11.34
N TYR A 571 17.85 -5.83 -11.95
CA TYR A 571 17.64 -4.38 -11.85
C TYR A 571 16.16 -4.10 -11.63
N GLY A 572 15.86 -3.10 -10.80
CA GLY A 572 14.50 -2.70 -10.52
C GLY A 572 14.40 -1.41 -9.71
N PRO A 573 13.17 -0.89 -9.53
CA PRO A 573 12.94 0.33 -8.77
C PRO A 573 13.32 0.16 -7.30
N ALA A 574 13.47 1.25 -6.55
CA ALA A 574 13.86 1.23 -5.13
C ALA A 574 12.94 0.39 -4.20
N ARG A 575 11.77 -0.04 -4.69
CA ARG A 575 10.83 -0.91 -3.99
C ARG A 575 11.19 -2.40 -4.09
N THR A 576 12.02 -2.82 -5.04
CA THR A 576 12.49 -4.21 -5.16
C THR A 576 13.66 -4.44 -4.20
N THR A 577 13.36 -4.41 -2.90
CA THR A 577 14.34 -4.41 -1.79
C THR A 577 15.19 -5.69 -1.72
N TRP A 578 14.77 -6.75 -2.39
CA TRP A 578 15.49 -8.03 -2.49
C TRP A 578 16.57 -8.05 -3.58
N ILE A 579 16.49 -7.17 -4.59
CA ILE A 579 17.45 -7.17 -5.71
C ILE A 579 18.86 -6.78 -5.24
N PRO A 580 19.08 -5.70 -4.46
CA PRO A 580 20.42 -5.35 -4.00
C PRO A 580 21.15 -6.48 -3.24
N PRO A 581 20.57 -7.13 -2.21
CA PRO A 581 21.25 -8.23 -1.53
C PRO A 581 21.43 -9.46 -2.43
N ALA A 582 20.49 -9.74 -3.35
CA ALA A 582 20.67 -10.81 -4.33
C ALA A 582 21.88 -10.54 -5.23
N ASN A 583 22.03 -9.33 -5.77
CA ASN A 583 23.17 -8.95 -6.60
C ASN A 583 24.49 -9.04 -5.83
N GLU A 584 24.52 -8.58 -4.57
CA GLU A 584 25.69 -8.75 -3.70
C GLU A 584 26.06 -10.22 -3.53
N ALA A 585 25.09 -11.12 -3.34
CA ALA A 585 25.32 -12.55 -3.25
C ALA A 585 25.86 -13.14 -4.57
N LEU A 586 25.33 -12.74 -5.73
CA LEU A 586 25.81 -13.19 -7.04
C LEU A 586 27.28 -12.79 -7.28
N HIS A 587 27.64 -11.53 -6.96
CA HIS A 587 29.01 -11.07 -7.09
C HIS A 587 29.96 -11.77 -6.12
N ALA A 588 29.58 -11.94 -4.86
CA ALA A 588 30.39 -12.65 -3.88
C ALA A 588 30.62 -14.10 -4.31
N PHE A 589 29.58 -14.79 -4.76
CA PHE A 589 29.67 -16.17 -5.23
C PHE A 589 30.62 -16.32 -6.43
N ALA A 590 30.54 -15.43 -7.42
CA ALA A 590 31.46 -15.47 -8.55
C ALA A 590 32.92 -15.17 -8.15
N GLN A 591 33.15 -14.32 -7.15
CA GLN A 591 34.48 -14.05 -6.61
C GLN A 591 35.07 -15.27 -5.90
N ASP A 592 34.25 -16.09 -5.26
CA ASP A 592 34.66 -17.33 -4.59
C ASP A 592 34.88 -18.49 -5.58
N HIS A 593 34.32 -18.40 -6.80
CA HIS A 593 34.40 -19.42 -7.85
C HIS A 593 34.89 -18.88 -9.22
N PRO A 594 36.03 -18.17 -9.28
CA PRO A 594 36.44 -17.39 -10.46
C PRO A 594 36.76 -18.24 -11.70
N ASP A 595 37.12 -19.51 -11.53
CA ASP A 595 37.47 -20.42 -12.63
C ASP A 595 36.23 -21.00 -13.34
N GLN A 596 35.05 -20.89 -12.73
CA GLN A 596 33.83 -21.55 -13.18
C GLN A 596 32.64 -20.61 -13.35
N VAL A 597 32.62 -19.50 -12.61
CA VAL A 597 31.47 -18.60 -12.49
C VAL A 597 31.84 -17.18 -12.94
N ALA A 598 31.05 -16.61 -13.85
CA ALA A 598 31.12 -15.19 -14.21
C ALA A 598 29.80 -14.48 -13.91
N VAL A 599 29.86 -13.15 -13.80
CA VAL A 599 28.67 -12.30 -13.63
C VAL A 599 28.43 -11.47 -14.88
N ALA A 600 27.23 -11.59 -15.44
CA ALA A 600 26.69 -10.63 -16.38
C ALA A 600 26.03 -9.50 -15.59
N ASP A 601 26.77 -8.40 -15.40
CA ASP A 601 26.34 -7.29 -14.53
C ASP A 601 25.34 -6.36 -15.23
N TRP A 602 24.12 -6.87 -15.41
CA TRP A 602 22.99 -6.12 -15.96
C TRP A 602 22.67 -4.87 -15.14
N GLN A 603 22.76 -4.95 -13.81
CA GLN A 603 22.57 -3.79 -12.93
C GLN A 603 23.51 -2.65 -13.32
N ALA A 604 24.81 -2.91 -13.46
CA ALA A 604 25.77 -1.88 -13.85
C ALA A 604 25.51 -1.36 -15.27
N ALA A 605 25.22 -2.26 -16.22
CA ALA A 605 24.97 -1.91 -17.61
C ALA A 605 23.79 -0.94 -17.79
N VAL A 606 22.66 -1.21 -17.12
CA VAL A 606 21.43 -0.42 -17.29
C VAL A 606 21.33 0.79 -16.35
N SER A 607 22.11 0.84 -15.27
CA SER A 607 22.05 1.95 -14.29
C SER A 607 22.34 3.32 -14.92
N GLY A 608 23.16 3.37 -15.97
CA GLY A 608 23.44 4.59 -16.74
C GLY A 608 22.39 4.91 -17.81
N HIS A 609 21.49 3.98 -18.09
CA HIS A 609 20.53 4.01 -19.19
C HIS A 609 19.11 3.56 -18.75
N PRO A 610 18.55 4.13 -17.67
CA PRO A 610 17.21 3.75 -17.20
C PRO A 610 16.11 4.07 -18.22
N ASP A 611 16.38 4.94 -19.20
CA ASP A 611 15.52 5.25 -20.34
C ASP A 611 15.37 4.08 -21.33
N LEU A 612 16.23 3.07 -21.26
CA LEU A 612 16.13 1.82 -22.02
C LEU A 612 15.17 0.80 -21.38
N LEU A 613 14.58 1.13 -20.24
CA LEU A 613 13.57 0.30 -19.57
C LEU A 613 12.17 0.85 -19.86
N VAL A 614 11.17 -0.02 -19.80
CA VAL A 614 9.76 0.37 -19.90
C VAL A 614 9.28 1.00 -18.58
N ASP A 615 8.01 1.42 -18.53
CA ASP A 615 7.46 2.21 -17.42
C ASP A 615 7.58 1.55 -16.03
N ASP A 616 7.72 0.22 -15.98
CA ASP A 616 7.87 -0.55 -14.74
C ASP A 616 9.30 -0.57 -14.16
N GLN A 617 10.26 0.02 -14.89
CA GLN A 617 11.66 0.15 -14.51
C GLN A 617 12.39 -1.19 -14.30
N VAL A 618 11.88 -2.26 -14.93
CA VAL A 618 12.45 -3.62 -14.87
C VAL A 618 12.65 -4.18 -16.26
N HIS A 619 11.63 -4.12 -17.12
CA HIS A 619 11.70 -4.79 -18.42
C HIS A 619 12.37 -3.89 -19.46
N PRO A 620 13.27 -4.44 -20.30
CA PRO A 620 13.95 -3.66 -21.32
C PRO A 620 13.02 -3.34 -22.50
N GLN A 621 13.18 -2.12 -23.04
CA GLN A 621 12.77 -1.77 -24.40
C GLN A 621 13.69 -2.47 -25.43
N PRO A 622 13.39 -2.44 -26.75
CA PRO A 622 14.22 -3.12 -27.76
C PRO A 622 15.73 -2.81 -27.68
N ALA A 623 16.12 -1.54 -27.57
CA ALA A 623 17.53 -1.16 -27.41
C ALA A 623 18.12 -1.59 -26.04
N GLY A 624 17.30 -1.65 -24.99
CA GLY A 624 17.69 -2.23 -23.71
C GLY A 624 17.88 -3.74 -23.78
N ALA A 625 17.10 -4.44 -24.62
CA ALA A 625 17.22 -5.88 -24.83
C ALA A 625 18.51 -6.22 -25.60
N GLU A 626 18.92 -5.37 -26.54
CA GLU A 626 20.24 -5.45 -27.18
C GLU A 626 21.37 -5.28 -26.15
N LEU A 627 21.28 -4.29 -25.26
CA LEU A 627 22.25 -4.09 -24.19
C LEU A 627 22.29 -5.27 -23.20
N TYR A 628 21.12 -5.82 -22.84
CA TYR A 628 21.00 -7.00 -22.00
C TYR A 628 21.71 -8.21 -22.65
N ALA A 629 21.42 -8.46 -23.94
CA ALA A 629 22.05 -9.54 -24.69
C ALA A 629 23.57 -9.38 -24.77
N GLN A 630 24.05 -8.16 -25.04
CA GLN A 630 25.49 -7.85 -25.06
C GLN A 630 26.15 -8.15 -23.71
N THR A 631 25.50 -7.74 -22.61
CA THR A 631 26.01 -7.96 -21.24
C THR A 631 26.15 -9.45 -20.93
N VAL A 632 25.17 -10.26 -21.35
CA VAL A 632 25.21 -11.72 -21.19
C VAL A 632 26.31 -12.34 -22.07
N THR A 633 26.42 -11.93 -23.34
CA THR A 633 27.44 -12.49 -24.25
C THR A 633 28.86 -12.13 -23.83
N ASP A 634 29.09 -10.93 -23.30
CA ASP A 634 30.41 -10.52 -22.79
C ASP A 634 30.83 -11.36 -21.58
N ALA A 635 29.88 -11.68 -20.68
CA ALA A 635 30.14 -12.56 -19.55
C ALA A 635 30.41 -14.00 -20.00
N ILE A 636 29.68 -14.52 -20.98
CA ILE A 636 29.95 -15.84 -21.56
C ILE A 636 31.36 -15.89 -22.17
N ALA A 637 31.76 -14.84 -22.89
CA ALA A 637 33.08 -14.75 -23.52
C ALA A 637 34.23 -14.62 -22.50
N SER A 638 33.94 -14.22 -21.27
CA SER A 638 34.93 -14.12 -20.18
C SER A 638 35.28 -15.47 -19.55
N LEU A 639 34.46 -16.51 -19.77
CA LEU A 639 34.69 -17.84 -19.21
C LEU A 639 35.56 -18.67 -20.17
N GLU A 640 36.65 -19.22 -19.64
CA GLU A 640 37.49 -20.16 -20.39
C GLU A 640 36.80 -21.52 -20.50
N ARG A 641 36.92 -22.13 -21.68
CA ARG A 641 36.34 -23.43 -22.01
C ARG A 641 36.99 -24.55 -21.18
#